data_AF-A0A536NHV3-F1
#
_entry.id   AF-A0A536NHV3-F1
#
_cell.length_a   1.000
_cell.length_b   1.000
_cell.length_c   1.000
_cell.angle_alpha   90.00
_cell.angle_beta   90.00
_cell.angle_gamma   90.00
#
_symmetry.space_group_name_H-M   'P 1'
#
loop_
_entity.id
_entity.type
_entity.pdbx_description
1 polymer ?
#
loop_
_entity_poly.entity_id
_entity_poly.type
_entity_poly.pdbx_seq_one_letter_code
_entity_poly.pdbx_strand_id
1 'polypeptide(L)'
;MAARPSAIKELKRQGQSLWLDNIRRQLISSGELARLRDEGLTGVTSNPTIFEKAVSGSTDYDEAMVQLVRKNAKPEDMLWGLMVEDVQAAADVFRPVHDKTKGKDGFVSIEVGPTIATNTRSTIKFAEYLHDRCRRPNVMVKIPATKEGLPAIHDQISKGNNINITLIFSVDRYDEVVEAYLSGLEKLHKSGGDLSKVASVASFFVSRVDTKVDKLLTEKIDHATEPAQKRNLERLYGKAAIANSKMAYEHFKHHFSGARWEKLHKAGARTQRCLWASTSTKDPRYPDTYYVEELIGPDTVDTIPPATLAAFREHGEVRRSLDEQVDIAKRQLKQLAEAGVDLDQVTRELEVEGVESFTKSFESLLDTLKKESAKIRAGKGPRQWYSLATLQPAVDARLAALQKDDAPRRLWAKDSTLWSSDPAKREEIRDRLGWLSVAEKMLEHVQEFRDLARDGRTYSDVVLLGMGGSSLCPDVLRNTFGSTKAHPKLHVLDTTDPATILGVRAKIRIQDTLFIVASKSGETTETLSHFAYFWNELNKNGRSGAAGRHFAAITDPGTSLEKLAKEHGFRWIFRNPPDIGGRYSALSYFGLVPGALIGVNVEEMLERAVEMAHSCADSVPADKNPGVWLGAVMGELATRGRNKVTLIASPKVATFGYWVEQL
;
A
#
# COMPACT_ATOMS: atom_id res chain seq x y z
N MET A 1 16.18 -1.57 -38.41
CA MET A 1 16.04 -0.17 -37.94
C MET A 1 16.77 -0.05 -36.62
N ALA A 2 17.75 0.84 -36.50
CA ALA A 2 18.39 1.11 -35.22
C ALA A 2 17.34 1.66 -34.23
N ALA A 3 17.31 1.15 -33.00
CA ALA A 3 16.40 1.64 -31.97
C ALA A 3 16.60 3.14 -31.77
N ARG A 4 15.52 3.94 -31.87
CA ARG A 4 15.56 5.37 -31.54
C ARG A 4 16.15 5.54 -30.12
N PRO A 5 17.05 6.51 -29.89
CA PRO A 5 17.51 6.83 -28.55
C PRO A 5 16.31 7.16 -27.66
N SER A 6 16.34 6.73 -26.39
CA SER A 6 15.31 7.11 -25.42
C SER A 6 15.21 8.63 -25.30
N ALA A 7 14.02 9.20 -25.50
CA ALA A 7 13.77 10.65 -25.40
C ALA A 7 14.27 11.22 -24.05
N ILE A 8 14.13 10.47 -22.96
CA ILE A 8 14.63 10.83 -21.62
C ILE A 8 16.15 10.99 -21.61
N LYS A 9 16.89 10.09 -22.27
CA LYS A 9 18.35 10.18 -22.35
C LYS A 9 18.80 11.35 -23.22
N GLU A 10 17.99 11.71 -24.22
CA GLU A 10 18.27 12.83 -25.11
C GLU A 10 18.05 14.20 -24.43
N LEU A 11 17.05 14.33 -23.55
CA LEU A 11 16.87 15.54 -22.71
C LEU A 11 18.15 15.95 -21.97
N LYS A 12 18.85 14.96 -21.42
CA LYS A 12 20.10 15.20 -20.71
C LYS A 12 21.18 15.81 -21.59
N ARG A 13 21.20 15.51 -22.90
CA ARG A 13 22.12 16.15 -23.86
C ARG A 13 21.76 17.59 -24.14
N GLN A 14 20.48 17.95 -24.03
CA GLN A 14 20.00 19.34 -24.11
C GLN A 14 20.22 20.11 -22.80
N GLY A 15 20.77 19.46 -21.76
CA GLY A 15 21.07 20.08 -20.47
C GLY A 15 19.86 20.20 -19.54
N GLN A 16 18.75 19.52 -19.85
CA GLN A 16 17.57 19.46 -18.99
C GLN A 16 17.54 18.15 -18.19
N SER A 17 17.30 18.27 -16.88
CA SER A 17 17.06 17.13 -15.99
C SER A 17 15.57 16.79 -15.93
N LEU A 18 15.23 15.51 -15.77
CA LEU A 18 13.84 15.06 -15.67
C LEU A 18 13.57 14.45 -14.29
N TRP A 19 12.61 15.02 -13.57
CA TRP A 19 12.18 14.59 -12.25
C TRP A 19 10.75 14.01 -12.31
N LEU A 20 10.43 13.14 -11.35
CA LEU A 20 9.08 12.61 -11.19
C LEU A 20 8.29 13.44 -10.17
N ASP A 21 7.11 13.92 -10.57
CA ASP A 21 6.16 14.57 -9.66
C ASP A 21 5.21 13.55 -9.03
N ASN A 22 5.78 12.59 -8.30
CA ASN A 22 5.04 11.58 -7.56
C ASN A 22 5.97 10.89 -6.56
N ILE A 23 5.46 10.66 -5.34
CA ILE A 23 6.11 9.80 -4.36
C ILE A 23 5.04 8.89 -3.75
N ARG A 24 5.30 7.58 -3.78
CA ARG A 24 4.46 6.56 -3.15
C ARG A 24 5.35 5.48 -2.56
N ARG A 25 4.97 4.95 -1.41
CA ARG A 25 5.73 3.88 -0.75
C ARG A 25 5.88 2.64 -1.62
N GLN A 26 4.83 2.21 -2.33
CA GLN A 26 4.93 1.08 -3.24
C GLN A 26 5.86 1.36 -4.43
N LEU A 27 5.91 2.59 -4.94
CA LEU A 27 6.85 2.97 -6.02
C LEU A 27 8.32 2.76 -5.59
N ILE A 28 8.61 3.00 -4.31
CA ILE A 28 9.95 2.82 -3.74
C ILE A 28 10.21 1.35 -3.40
N SER A 29 9.31 0.72 -2.63
CA SER A 29 9.51 -0.65 -2.11
C SER A 29 9.44 -1.73 -3.20
N SER A 30 8.72 -1.48 -4.30
CA SER A 30 8.70 -2.36 -5.48
C SER A 30 9.94 -2.28 -6.35
N GLY A 31 10.86 -1.33 -6.10
CA GLY A 31 12.01 -1.10 -6.97
C GLY A 31 11.70 -0.36 -8.27
N GLU A 32 10.44 -0.01 -8.53
CA GLU A 32 10.05 0.75 -9.73
C GLU A 32 10.74 2.11 -9.78
N LEU A 33 10.86 2.83 -8.66
CA LEU A 33 11.59 4.10 -8.63
C LEU A 33 13.05 3.95 -9.04
N ALA A 34 13.70 2.85 -8.65
CA ALA A 34 15.08 2.55 -9.04
C ALA A 34 15.17 2.23 -10.54
N ARG A 35 14.18 1.54 -11.11
CA ARG A 35 14.07 1.30 -12.55
C ARG A 35 13.94 2.62 -13.32
N LEU A 36 13.04 3.51 -12.90
CA LEU A 36 12.84 4.82 -13.54
C LEU A 36 14.11 5.68 -13.48
N ARG A 37 14.82 5.67 -12.36
CA ARG A 37 16.15 6.30 -12.21
C ARG A 37 17.14 5.76 -13.24
N ASP A 38 17.22 4.44 -13.40
CA ASP A 38 18.16 3.79 -14.33
C ASP A 38 17.81 4.06 -15.81
N GLU A 39 16.54 4.37 -16.09
CA GLU A 39 16.07 4.81 -17.41
C GLU A 39 16.42 6.26 -17.73
N GLY A 40 16.75 7.07 -16.72
CA GLY A 40 17.28 8.42 -16.90
C GLY A 40 16.63 9.50 -16.03
N LEU A 41 15.67 9.16 -15.16
CA LEU A 41 15.17 10.11 -14.18
C LEU A 41 16.27 10.48 -13.17
N THR A 42 16.27 11.73 -12.74
CA THR A 42 17.32 12.27 -11.89
C THR A 42 16.84 12.97 -10.62
N GLY A 43 15.55 12.91 -10.29
CA GLY A 43 15.02 13.41 -9.03
C GLY A 43 13.52 13.18 -8.87
N VAL A 44 12.99 13.57 -7.72
CA VAL A 44 11.58 13.39 -7.35
C VAL A 44 11.07 14.60 -6.58
N THR A 45 9.84 15.03 -6.87
CA THR A 45 9.10 15.99 -6.05
C THR A 45 7.93 15.34 -5.34
N SER A 46 7.63 15.86 -4.15
CA SER A 46 6.42 15.55 -3.39
C SER A 46 5.67 16.83 -3.05
N ASN A 47 4.37 16.71 -2.81
CA ASN A 47 3.50 17.79 -2.33
C ASN A 47 2.33 17.16 -1.52
N PRO A 48 1.59 17.97 -0.73
CA PRO A 48 0.51 17.45 0.11
C PRO A 48 -0.57 16.65 -0.67
N THR A 49 -0.95 17.09 -1.87
CA THR A 49 -1.96 16.42 -2.70
C THR A 49 -1.50 15.05 -3.19
N ILE A 50 -0.21 14.88 -3.51
CA ILE A 50 0.36 13.58 -3.90
C ILE A 50 0.27 12.60 -2.73
N PHE A 51 0.64 13.04 -1.52
CA PHE A 51 0.55 12.22 -0.32
C PHE A 51 -0.90 11.90 0.08
N GLU A 52 -1.82 12.86 -0.04
CA GLU A 52 -3.26 12.66 0.19
C GLU A 52 -3.79 11.48 -0.64
N LYS A 53 -3.47 11.48 -1.95
CA LYS A 53 -3.86 10.41 -2.88
C LYS A 53 -3.17 9.08 -2.57
N ALA A 54 -1.92 9.11 -2.11
CA ALA A 54 -1.17 7.91 -1.76
C ALA A 54 -1.78 7.24 -0.51
N VAL A 55 -2.04 8.01 0.55
CA VAL A 55 -2.59 7.51 1.81
C VAL A 55 -4.05 7.09 1.67
N SER A 56 -4.87 7.86 0.95
CA SER A 56 -6.32 7.59 0.86
C SER A 56 -6.69 6.60 -0.24
N GLY A 57 -5.82 6.42 -1.25
CA GLY A 57 -6.11 5.65 -2.46
C GLY A 57 -5.35 4.32 -2.57
N SER A 58 -4.64 3.88 -1.53
CA SER A 58 -3.86 2.63 -1.54
C SER A 58 -3.78 1.99 -0.16
N THR A 59 -3.32 0.74 -0.10
CA THR A 59 -3.04 0.01 1.14
C THR A 59 -1.57 0.14 1.57
N ASP A 60 -0.79 0.97 0.86
CA ASP A 60 0.66 1.15 1.04
C ASP A 60 1.06 1.49 2.48
N TYR A 61 0.17 2.17 3.21
CA TYR A 61 0.44 2.73 4.53
C TYR A 61 -0.28 1.99 5.67
N ASP A 62 -1.10 0.97 5.38
CA ASP A 62 -1.97 0.33 6.37
C ASP A 62 -1.20 -0.24 7.56
N GLU A 63 -0.12 -0.98 7.29
CA GLU A 63 0.74 -1.53 8.33
C GLU A 63 1.33 -0.43 9.22
N ALA A 64 1.92 0.59 8.59
CA ALA A 64 2.58 1.68 9.30
C ALA A 64 1.57 2.48 10.14
N MET A 65 0.38 2.73 9.60
CA MET A 65 -0.72 3.37 10.33
C MET A 65 -1.12 2.54 11.55
N VAL A 66 -1.34 1.22 11.40
CA VAL A 66 -1.70 0.35 12.53
C VAL A 66 -0.62 0.37 13.61
N GLN A 67 0.66 0.29 13.23
CA GLN A 67 1.78 0.34 14.17
C GLN A 67 1.87 1.68 14.90
N LEU A 68 1.71 2.79 14.19
CA LEU A 68 1.73 4.13 14.77
C LEU A 68 0.55 4.39 15.70
N VAL A 69 -0.64 3.90 15.33
CA VAL A 69 -1.84 3.98 16.19
C VAL A 69 -1.65 3.17 17.47
N ARG A 70 -1.07 1.96 17.39
CA ARG A 70 -0.72 1.15 18.58
C ARG A 70 0.29 1.83 19.49
N LYS A 71 1.17 2.68 18.93
CA LYS A 71 2.12 3.51 19.68
C LYS A 71 1.53 4.82 20.21
N ASN A 72 0.21 5.04 20.05
CA ASN A 72 -0.49 6.28 20.44
C ASN A 72 0.08 7.56 19.78
N ALA A 73 0.62 7.46 18.56
CA ALA A 73 1.08 8.62 17.82
C ALA A 73 -0.08 9.57 17.49
N LYS A 74 0.18 10.89 17.46
CA LYS A 74 -0.78 11.89 17.00
C LYS A 74 -0.83 11.89 15.46
N PRO A 75 -1.99 12.14 14.82
CA PRO A 75 -2.12 12.12 13.36
C PRO A 75 -1.11 13.00 12.61
N GLU A 76 -0.79 14.17 13.16
CA GLU A 76 0.23 15.08 12.59
C GLU A 76 1.63 14.45 12.64
N ASP A 77 2.02 13.87 13.78
CA ASP A 77 3.30 13.17 13.93
C ASP A 77 3.36 11.92 13.03
N MET A 78 2.24 11.23 12.86
CA MET A 78 2.10 10.09 11.95
C MET A 78 2.37 10.53 10.51
N LEU A 79 1.67 11.59 10.06
CA LEU A 79 1.81 12.12 8.70
C LEU A 79 3.27 12.48 8.41
N TRP A 80 3.89 13.28 9.27
CA TRP A 80 5.28 13.68 9.08
C TRP A 80 6.27 12.52 9.22
N GLY A 81 5.96 11.53 10.07
CA GLY A 81 6.72 10.29 10.16
C GLY A 81 6.74 9.52 8.83
N LEU A 82 5.57 9.30 8.25
CA LEU A 82 5.40 8.59 6.98
C LEU A 82 6.06 9.35 5.81
N MET A 83 5.83 10.67 5.72
CA MET A 83 6.41 11.50 4.66
C MET A 83 7.94 11.52 4.71
N VAL A 84 8.54 11.67 5.90
CA VAL A 84 10.00 11.68 6.07
C VAL A 84 10.59 10.32 5.71
N GLU A 85 9.96 9.21 6.13
CA GLU A 85 10.42 7.86 5.82
C GLU A 85 10.44 7.61 4.30
N ASP A 86 9.37 7.96 3.59
CA ASP A 86 9.30 7.80 2.14
C ASP A 86 10.34 8.68 1.42
N VAL A 87 10.55 9.92 1.88
CA VAL A 87 11.56 10.83 1.33
C VAL A 87 12.98 10.33 1.57
N GLN A 88 13.26 9.77 2.75
CA GLN A 88 14.55 9.15 3.05
C GLN A 88 14.82 7.96 2.12
N ALA A 89 13.84 7.07 1.97
CA ALA A 89 13.96 5.90 1.11
C ALA A 89 14.14 6.29 -0.37
N ALA A 90 13.38 7.28 -0.86
CA ALA A 90 13.56 7.82 -2.20
C ALA A 90 14.93 8.50 -2.37
N ALA A 91 15.40 9.25 -1.37
CA ALA A 91 16.71 9.88 -1.40
C ALA A 91 17.83 8.82 -1.47
N ASP A 92 17.69 7.70 -0.77
CA ASP A 92 18.61 6.58 -0.85
C ASP A 92 18.62 5.93 -2.25
N VAL A 93 17.47 5.84 -2.92
CA VAL A 93 17.38 5.39 -4.33
C VAL A 93 18.15 6.34 -5.27
N PHE A 94 18.06 7.65 -5.07
CA PHE A 94 18.72 8.65 -5.93
C PHE A 94 20.15 9.01 -5.51
N ARG A 95 20.63 8.51 -4.37
CA ARG A 95 21.98 8.79 -3.86
C ARG A 95 23.10 8.49 -4.87
N PRO A 96 23.07 7.37 -5.63
CA PRO A 96 24.08 7.12 -6.66
C PRO A 96 24.11 8.19 -7.77
N VAL A 97 22.95 8.75 -8.14
CA VAL A 97 22.87 9.84 -9.12
C VAL A 97 23.45 11.12 -8.55
N HIS A 98 23.12 11.43 -7.30
CA HIS A 98 23.65 12.59 -6.60
C HIS A 98 25.18 12.57 -6.52
N ASP A 99 25.75 11.45 -6.09
CA ASP A 99 27.19 11.32 -5.94
C ASP A 99 27.91 11.35 -7.31
N LYS A 100 27.38 10.64 -8.31
CA LYS A 100 27.91 10.64 -9.68
C LYS A 100 27.90 12.04 -10.33
N THR A 101 26.88 12.83 -10.03
CA THR A 101 26.72 14.19 -10.58
C THR A 101 27.30 15.27 -9.69
N LYS A 102 27.99 14.90 -8.60
CA LYS A 102 28.57 15.83 -7.61
C LYS A 102 27.54 16.85 -7.09
N GLY A 103 26.32 16.38 -6.82
CA GLY A 103 25.21 17.20 -6.35
C GLY A 103 24.59 18.12 -7.40
N LYS A 104 24.79 17.87 -8.71
CA LYS A 104 24.00 18.54 -9.76
C LYS A 104 22.59 17.96 -9.82
N ASP A 105 22.41 16.67 -9.57
CA ASP A 105 21.12 15.96 -9.63
C ASP A 105 20.97 14.98 -8.44
N GLY A 106 19.96 14.12 -8.49
CA GLY A 106 19.70 13.07 -7.51
C GLY A 106 18.91 13.56 -6.30
N PHE A 107 18.14 14.64 -6.44
CA PHE A 107 17.42 15.27 -5.33
C PHE A 107 16.01 14.72 -5.15
N VAL A 108 15.58 14.69 -3.89
CA VAL A 108 14.19 14.42 -3.50
C VAL A 108 13.67 15.60 -2.70
N SER A 109 12.51 16.15 -3.07
CA SER A 109 11.94 17.32 -2.41
C SER A 109 10.85 16.95 -1.39
N ILE A 110 10.87 17.58 -0.22
CA ILE A 110 9.83 17.51 0.82
C ILE A 110 9.36 18.92 1.17
N GLU A 111 8.05 19.17 1.19
CA GLU A 111 7.48 20.49 1.41
C GLU A 111 7.21 20.79 2.89
N VAL A 112 7.45 22.05 3.29
CA VAL A 112 6.99 22.56 4.58
C VAL A 112 5.46 22.49 4.67
N GLY A 113 4.90 22.50 5.89
CA GLY A 113 3.45 22.53 6.06
C GLY A 113 2.83 23.75 5.36
N PRO A 114 1.79 23.61 4.51
CA PRO A 114 1.22 24.75 3.80
C PRO A 114 0.55 25.76 4.74
N THR A 115 0.10 25.32 5.92
CA THR A 115 -0.52 26.16 6.96
C THR A 115 0.43 27.21 7.57
N ILE A 116 1.74 27.10 7.35
CA ILE A 116 2.75 28.06 7.83
C ILE A 116 3.32 28.95 6.71
N ALA A 117 2.82 28.86 5.48
CA ALA A 117 3.34 29.58 4.32
C ALA A 117 3.33 31.11 4.45
N THR A 118 2.48 31.66 5.34
CA THR A 118 2.38 33.09 5.65
C THR A 118 3.14 33.49 6.93
N ASN A 119 4.01 32.63 7.45
CA ASN A 119 4.81 32.92 8.65
C ASN A 119 6.29 32.55 8.46
N THR A 120 7.13 33.56 8.24
CA THR A 120 8.57 33.39 8.03
C THR A 120 9.27 32.59 9.13
N ARG A 121 9.02 32.92 10.42
CA ARG A 121 9.73 32.27 11.53
C ARG A 121 9.34 30.80 11.67
N SER A 122 8.06 30.49 11.48
CA SER A 122 7.58 29.11 11.50
C SER A 122 8.15 28.31 10.34
N THR A 123 8.19 28.90 9.13
CA THR A 123 8.79 28.27 7.95
C THR A 123 10.27 27.96 8.14
N ILE A 124 11.05 28.89 8.71
CA ILE A 124 12.47 28.66 9.03
C ILE A 124 12.63 27.45 9.95
N LYS A 125 11.94 27.44 11.09
CA LYS A 125 12.04 26.35 12.09
C LYS A 125 11.59 25.01 11.51
N PHE A 126 10.55 25.02 10.68
CA PHE A 126 10.04 23.79 10.10
C PHE A 126 10.95 23.25 9.00
N ALA A 127 11.58 24.13 8.21
CA ALA A 127 12.60 23.72 7.25
C ALA A 127 13.83 23.09 7.92
N GLU A 128 14.31 23.68 9.02
CA GLU A 128 15.37 23.10 9.85
C GLU A 128 14.98 21.72 10.39
N TYR A 129 13.77 21.61 10.94
CA TYR A 129 13.22 20.33 11.41
C TYR A 129 13.22 19.26 10.30
N LEU A 130 12.79 19.60 9.09
CA LEU A 130 12.76 18.65 7.97
C LEU A 130 14.17 18.22 7.54
N HIS A 131 15.13 19.14 7.45
CA HIS A 131 16.52 18.79 7.16
C HIS A 131 17.11 17.85 8.23
N ASP A 132 16.90 18.17 9.51
CA ASP A 132 17.38 17.39 10.65
C ASP A 132 16.74 16.00 10.77
N ARG A 133 15.48 15.87 10.33
CA ARG A 133 14.75 14.60 10.32
C ARG A 133 15.14 13.74 9.13
N CYS A 134 15.26 14.33 7.95
CA CYS A 134 15.61 13.60 6.73
C CYS A 134 17.06 13.11 6.77
N ARG A 135 18.03 13.93 7.21
CA ARG A 135 19.46 13.56 7.30
C ARG A 135 20.00 12.88 6.03
N ARG A 136 19.71 13.47 4.88
CA ARG A 136 20.23 13.05 3.59
C ARG A 136 20.75 14.27 2.83
N PRO A 137 21.96 14.22 2.24
CA PRO A 137 22.55 15.37 1.56
C PRO A 137 21.78 15.76 0.29
N ASN A 138 21.06 14.81 -0.30
CA ASN A 138 20.29 14.97 -1.51
C ASN A 138 18.79 15.17 -1.27
N VAL A 139 18.42 15.71 -0.10
CA VAL A 139 17.06 16.19 0.16
C VAL A 139 17.01 17.70 0.01
N MET A 140 15.98 18.17 -0.70
CA MET A 140 15.62 19.58 -0.78
C MET A 140 14.37 19.83 0.08
N VAL A 141 14.43 20.81 0.98
CA VAL A 141 13.21 21.31 1.60
C VAL A 141 12.54 22.28 0.63
N LYS A 142 11.25 22.10 0.43
CA LYS A 142 10.46 22.88 -0.50
C LYS A 142 9.71 23.98 0.24
N ILE A 143 9.92 25.23 -0.18
CA ILE A 143 9.38 26.44 0.45
C ILE A 143 8.61 27.26 -0.60
N PRO A 144 7.33 27.61 -0.36
CA PRO A 144 6.59 28.53 -1.22
C PRO A 144 7.27 29.90 -1.36
N ALA A 145 7.27 30.45 -2.57
CA ALA A 145 7.78 31.78 -2.89
C ALA A 145 6.84 32.91 -2.48
N THR A 146 6.08 32.75 -1.38
CA THR A 146 5.29 33.84 -0.81
C THR A 146 6.22 34.96 -0.32
N LYS A 147 5.68 36.17 -0.09
CA LYS A 147 6.47 37.28 0.47
C LYS A 147 7.12 36.89 1.81
N GLU A 148 6.43 36.09 2.61
CA GLU A 148 6.91 35.58 3.89
C GLU A 148 7.86 34.39 3.75
N GLY A 149 7.81 33.67 2.63
CA GLY A 149 8.70 32.58 2.27
C GLY A 149 10.08 33.05 1.82
N LEU A 150 10.18 34.18 1.12
CA LEU A 150 11.45 34.72 0.60
C LEU A 150 12.53 34.92 1.69
N PRO A 151 12.25 35.53 2.86
CA PRO A 151 13.25 35.64 3.91
C PRO A 151 13.63 34.28 4.52
N ALA A 152 12.70 33.31 4.54
CA ALA A 152 12.99 31.96 4.99
C ALA A 152 13.91 31.22 4.01
N ILE A 153 13.70 31.39 2.71
CA ILE A 153 14.59 30.89 1.65
C ILE A 153 16.00 31.46 1.82
N HIS A 154 16.14 32.78 1.90
CA HIS A 154 17.44 33.43 2.12
C HIS A 154 18.13 32.87 3.38
N ASP A 155 17.40 32.73 4.50
CA ASP A 155 17.93 32.18 5.74
C ASP A 155 18.50 30.76 5.54
N GLN A 156 17.71 29.86 4.94
CA GLN A 156 18.12 28.47 4.72
C GLN A 156 19.30 28.35 3.74
N ILE A 157 19.29 29.09 2.64
CA ILE A 157 20.42 29.15 1.71
C ILE A 157 21.68 29.67 2.42
N SER A 158 21.54 30.69 3.29
CA SER A 158 22.67 31.24 4.06
C SER A 158 23.26 30.27 5.11
N LYS A 159 22.54 29.19 5.41
CA LYS A 159 22.99 28.09 6.30
C LYS A 159 23.59 26.92 5.52
N GLY A 160 23.60 26.97 4.19
CA GLY A 160 24.12 25.91 3.34
C GLY A 160 23.10 24.81 3.01
N ASN A 161 21.81 25.06 3.22
CA ASN A 161 20.76 24.08 2.98
C ASN A 161 20.27 24.07 1.52
N ASN A 162 19.87 22.90 1.03
CA ASN A 162 19.34 22.72 -0.32
C ASN A 162 17.84 23.01 -0.35
N ILE A 163 17.39 23.95 -1.20
CA ILE A 163 16.00 24.43 -1.20
C ILE A 163 15.37 24.33 -2.59
N ASN A 164 14.19 23.72 -2.66
CA ASN A 164 13.30 23.79 -3.81
C ASN A 164 12.28 24.91 -3.57
N ILE A 165 12.35 25.97 -4.35
CA ILE A 165 11.45 27.12 -4.18
C ILE A 165 10.24 26.91 -5.07
N THR A 166 9.02 26.97 -4.54
CA THR A 166 7.80 26.58 -5.26
C THR A 166 6.75 27.68 -5.35
N LEU A 167 5.69 27.45 -6.12
CA LEU A 167 4.58 28.39 -6.34
C LEU A 167 5.06 29.71 -6.97
N ILE A 168 6.00 29.61 -7.91
CA ILE A 168 6.44 30.74 -8.72
C ILE A 168 5.59 30.79 -9.99
N PHE A 169 4.88 31.89 -10.20
CA PHE A 169 4.00 32.09 -11.36
C PHE A 169 4.37 33.29 -12.22
N SER A 170 4.97 34.33 -11.63
CA SER A 170 5.38 35.56 -12.32
C SER A 170 6.90 35.67 -12.43
N VAL A 171 7.34 36.41 -13.45
CA VAL A 171 8.75 36.75 -13.66
C VAL A 171 9.25 37.66 -12.53
N ASP A 172 8.43 38.61 -12.07
CA ASP A 172 8.77 39.46 -10.92
C ASP A 172 9.05 38.64 -9.65
N ARG A 173 8.20 37.64 -9.38
CA ARG A 173 8.42 36.76 -8.23
C ARG A 173 9.68 35.91 -8.42
N TYR A 174 9.96 35.49 -9.64
CA TYR A 174 11.20 34.78 -9.96
C TYR A 174 12.43 35.65 -9.67
N ASP A 175 12.42 36.93 -10.03
CA ASP A 175 13.52 37.86 -9.72
C ASP A 175 13.74 38.00 -8.20
N GLU A 176 12.67 38.14 -7.42
CA GLU A 176 12.75 38.17 -5.94
C GLU A 176 13.32 36.86 -5.36
N VAL A 177 12.96 35.72 -5.95
CA VAL A 177 13.47 34.40 -5.58
C VAL A 177 14.99 34.30 -5.84
N VAL A 178 15.44 34.76 -7.00
CA VAL A 178 16.86 34.75 -7.35
C VAL A 178 17.65 35.71 -6.45
N GLU A 179 17.10 36.87 -6.11
CA GLU A 179 17.72 37.77 -5.15
C GLU A 179 17.90 37.11 -3.77
N ALA A 180 16.87 36.43 -3.25
CA ALA A 180 16.95 35.70 -1.99
C ALA A 180 18.02 34.58 -2.02
N TYR A 181 18.19 33.92 -3.18
CA TYR A 181 19.22 32.92 -3.39
C TYR A 181 20.63 33.51 -3.43
N LEU A 182 20.86 34.52 -4.27
CA LEU A 182 22.18 35.14 -4.44
C LEU A 182 22.65 35.80 -3.14
N SER A 183 21.79 36.58 -2.48
CA SER A 183 22.11 37.21 -1.19
C SER A 183 22.36 36.18 -0.08
N GLY A 184 21.63 35.05 -0.09
CA GLY A 184 21.86 33.94 0.83
C GLY A 184 23.24 33.30 0.63
N LEU A 185 23.63 33.05 -0.62
CA LEU A 185 24.97 32.55 -0.95
C LEU A 185 26.07 33.54 -0.57
N GLU A 186 25.86 34.84 -0.80
CA GLU A 186 26.81 35.89 -0.40
C GLU A 186 27.03 35.89 1.11
N LYS A 187 25.96 35.74 1.89
CA LYS A 187 26.04 35.63 3.36
C LYS A 187 26.77 34.35 3.78
N LEU A 188 26.48 33.21 3.17
CA LEU A 188 27.18 31.94 3.43
C LEU A 188 28.67 32.04 3.09
N HIS A 189 29.01 32.67 1.97
CA HIS A 189 30.40 32.86 1.55
C HIS A 189 31.15 33.75 2.55
N LYS A 190 30.52 34.86 2.97
CA LYS A 190 31.09 35.79 3.94
C LYS A 190 31.32 35.14 5.31
N SER A 191 30.52 34.15 5.70
CA SER A 191 30.71 33.39 6.94
C SER A 191 31.68 32.20 6.79
N GLY A 192 32.31 32.02 5.62
CA GLY A 192 33.27 30.94 5.36
C GLY A 192 32.63 29.59 5.02
N GLY A 193 31.34 29.57 4.70
CA GLY A 193 30.62 28.36 4.31
C GLY A 193 30.94 27.87 2.90
N ASP A 194 30.69 26.58 2.66
CA ASP A 194 30.98 25.89 1.40
C ASP A 194 29.82 26.03 0.41
N LEU A 195 29.96 26.95 -0.55
CA LEU A 195 28.93 27.19 -1.58
C LEU A 195 28.74 25.97 -2.49
N SER A 196 29.76 25.12 -2.63
CA SER A 196 29.72 23.91 -3.45
C SER A 196 28.89 22.79 -2.84
N LYS A 197 28.23 23.01 -1.70
CA LYS A 197 27.24 22.08 -1.13
C LYS A 197 25.81 22.55 -1.31
N VAL A 198 25.60 23.79 -1.72
CA VAL A 198 24.27 24.37 -1.92
C VAL A 198 23.80 24.11 -3.33
N ALA A 199 22.58 23.57 -3.44
CA ALA A 199 21.83 23.39 -4.66
C ALA A 199 20.42 23.93 -4.44
N SER A 200 19.88 24.59 -5.45
CA SER A 200 18.52 25.10 -5.42
C SER A 200 17.86 25.01 -6.79
N VAL A 201 16.55 24.88 -6.80
CA VAL A 201 15.70 24.94 -7.99
C VAL A 201 14.56 25.91 -7.76
N ALA A 202 14.17 26.65 -8.79
CA ALA A 202 13.04 27.57 -8.80
C ALA A 202 11.89 26.95 -9.61
N SER A 203 10.95 26.31 -8.91
CA SER A 203 9.79 25.62 -9.49
C SER A 203 8.74 26.62 -9.99
N PHE A 204 8.85 26.93 -11.28
CA PHE A 204 8.00 27.83 -12.06
C PHE A 204 6.83 27.05 -12.67
N PHE A 205 5.60 27.42 -12.31
CA PHE A 205 4.39 26.68 -12.66
C PHE A 205 3.89 27.05 -14.07
N VAL A 206 3.64 26.03 -14.88
CA VAL A 206 3.33 26.19 -16.31
C VAL A 206 1.82 26.07 -16.57
N SER A 207 1.24 24.87 -16.53
CA SER A 207 -0.12 24.62 -17.04
C SER A 207 -1.22 25.41 -16.34
N ARG A 208 -1.01 25.84 -15.09
CA ARG A 208 -1.98 26.63 -14.33
C ARG A 208 -2.20 28.01 -14.94
N VAL A 209 -1.17 28.59 -15.57
CA VAL A 209 -1.25 29.88 -16.25
C VAL A 209 -2.18 29.76 -17.46
N ASP A 210 -1.94 28.79 -18.36
CA ASP A 210 -2.83 28.58 -19.51
C ASP A 210 -4.25 28.23 -19.09
N THR A 211 -4.44 27.38 -18.07
CA THR A 211 -5.80 27.03 -17.59
C THR A 211 -6.61 28.28 -17.23
N LYS A 212 -5.97 29.27 -16.59
CA LYS A 212 -6.63 30.50 -16.17
C LYS A 212 -6.75 31.53 -17.29
N VAL A 213 -5.69 31.72 -18.08
CA VAL A 213 -5.68 32.65 -19.21
C VAL A 213 -6.64 32.19 -20.31
N ASP A 214 -6.67 30.90 -20.64
CA ASP A 214 -7.59 30.34 -21.62
C ASP A 214 -9.04 30.53 -21.18
N LYS A 215 -9.35 30.40 -19.88
CA LYS A 215 -10.70 30.71 -19.37
C LYS A 215 -11.08 32.17 -19.60
N LEU A 216 -10.18 33.11 -19.31
CA LEU A 216 -10.40 34.54 -19.56
C LEU A 216 -10.54 34.85 -21.06
N LEU A 217 -9.79 34.14 -21.91
CA LEU A 217 -9.91 34.25 -23.37
C LEU A 217 -11.27 33.73 -23.85
N THR A 218 -11.76 32.60 -23.33
CA THR A 218 -13.10 32.09 -23.63
C THR A 218 -14.16 33.13 -23.30
N GLU A 219 -14.14 33.70 -22.09
CA GLU A 219 -15.09 34.73 -21.66
C GLU A 219 -15.06 35.94 -22.61
N LYS A 220 -13.87 36.38 -23.04
CA LYS A 220 -13.72 37.48 -24.02
C LYS A 220 -14.21 37.11 -25.43
N ILE A 221 -13.99 35.88 -25.88
CA ILE A 221 -14.44 35.39 -27.19
C ILE A 221 -15.98 35.33 -27.25
N ASP A 222 -16.61 34.90 -26.16
CA ASP A 222 -18.06 34.83 -26.04
C ASP A 222 -18.70 36.22 -26.13
N HIS A 223 -18.04 37.25 -25.59
CA HIS A 223 -18.48 38.64 -25.66
C HIS A 223 -18.07 39.40 -26.93
N ALA A 224 -17.14 38.88 -27.73
CA ALA A 224 -16.72 39.53 -28.97
C ALA A 224 -17.81 39.44 -30.05
N THR A 225 -18.07 40.54 -30.76
CA THR A 225 -19.04 40.58 -31.87
C THR A 225 -18.37 40.40 -33.23
N GLU A 226 -17.11 40.84 -33.37
CA GLU A 226 -16.37 40.82 -34.64
C GLU A 226 -15.66 39.47 -34.88
N PRO A 227 -15.90 38.78 -36.02
CA PRO A 227 -15.24 37.51 -36.34
C PRO A 227 -13.71 37.58 -36.39
N ALA A 228 -13.16 38.73 -36.78
CA ALA A 228 -11.71 38.95 -36.78
C ALA A 228 -11.14 38.99 -35.36
N GLN A 229 -11.85 39.60 -34.41
CA GLN A 229 -11.45 39.66 -33.01
C GLN A 229 -11.47 38.27 -32.37
N LYS A 230 -12.53 37.48 -32.61
CA LYS A 230 -12.62 36.08 -32.13
C LYS A 230 -11.43 35.24 -32.58
N ARG A 231 -11.12 35.25 -33.88
CA ARG A 231 -9.97 34.51 -34.43
C ARG A 231 -8.63 34.95 -33.86
N ASN A 232 -8.47 36.24 -33.54
CA ASN A 232 -7.24 36.72 -32.92
C ASN A 232 -7.08 36.22 -31.48
N LEU A 233 -8.17 36.21 -30.70
CA LEU A 233 -8.17 35.67 -29.33
C LEU A 233 -7.95 34.16 -29.32
N GLU A 234 -8.59 33.41 -30.24
CA GLU A 234 -8.42 31.96 -30.38
C GLU A 234 -6.96 31.56 -30.66
N ARG A 235 -6.20 32.40 -31.38
CA ARG A 235 -4.77 32.16 -31.65
C ARG A 235 -3.88 32.28 -30.41
N LEU A 236 -4.38 32.87 -29.32
CA LEU A 236 -3.64 33.04 -28.06
C LEU A 236 -3.85 31.87 -27.07
N TYR A 237 -4.77 30.95 -27.37
CA TYR A 237 -4.99 29.75 -26.56
C TYR A 237 -3.70 28.94 -26.37
N GLY A 238 -3.40 28.60 -25.11
CA GLY A 238 -2.26 27.76 -24.75
C GLY A 238 -0.89 28.40 -25.01
N LYS A 239 -0.83 29.73 -25.15
CA LYS A 239 0.42 30.47 -25.42
C LYS A 239 0.98 31.18 -24.19
N ALA A 240 0.14 31.50 -23.21
CA ALA A 240 0.54 32.31 -22.07
C ALA A 240 1.60 31.62 -21.20
N ALA A 241 1.42 30.34 -20.88
CA ALA A 241 2.31 29.62 -19.97
C ALA A 241 3.72 29.44 -20.53
N ILE A 242 3.85 29.04 -21.80
CA ILE A 242 5.16 28.87 -22.46
C ILE A 242 5.83 30.23 -22.64
N ALA A 243 5.08 31.25 -23.06
CA ALA A 243 5.66 32.57 -23.25
C ALA A 243 6.16 33.17 -21.92
N ASN A 244 5.39 33.03 -20.84
CA ASN A 244 5.79 33.42 -19.49
C ASN A 244 7.03 32.67 -19.00
N SER A 245 7.08 31.35 -19.22
CA SER A 245 8.23 30.51 -18.86
C SER A 245 9.51 30.89 -19.63
N LYS A 246 9.38 31.25 -20.92
CA LYS A 246 10.49 31.78 -21.72
C LYS A 246 11.00 33.11 -21.18
N MET A 247 10.12 33.98 -20.66
CA MET A 247 10.55 35.24 -20.01
C MET A 247 11.29 34.97 -18.71
N ALA A 248 10.82 34.04 -17.88
CA ALA A 248 11.53 33.61 -16.68
C ALA A 248 12.93 33.07 -17.01
N TYR A 249 13.08 32.33 -18.12
CA TYR A 249 14.38 31.83 -18.56
C TYR A 249 15.31 32.92 -19.12
N GLU A 250 14.79 33.97 -19.76
CA GLU A 250 15.58 35.15 -20.13
C GLU A 250 16.13 35.87 -18.89
N HIS A 251 15.30 36.01 -17.84
CA HIS A 251 15.72 36.59 -16.55
C HIS A 251 16.75 35.70 -15.85
N PHE A 252 16.57 34.38 -15.88
CA PHE A 252 17.57 33.42 -15.40
C PHE A 252 18.95 33.68 -16.05
N LYS A 253 19.00 33.77 -17.39
CA LYS A 253 20.25 34.04 -18.10
C LYS A 253 20.87 35.38 -17.70
N HIS A 254 20.04 36.39 -17.41
CA HIS A 254 20.51 37.69 -16.96
C HIS A 254 21.12 37.62 -15.55
N HIS A 255 20.39 37.09 -14.57
CA HIS A 255 20.84 37.05 -13.16
C HIS A 255 22.06 36.17 -12.92
N PHE A 256 22.17 35.06 -13.66
CA PHE A 256 23.31 34.14 -13.59
C PHE A 256 24.41 34.51 -14.61
N SER A 257 24.64 35.80 -14.76
CA SER A 257 25.72 36.38 -15.56
C SER A 257 26.29 37.63 -14.87
N GLY A 258 27.41 38.16 -15.39
CA GLY A 258 28.01 39.39 -14.87
C GLY A 258 28.78 39.24 -13.56
N ALA A 259 29.32 40.35 -13.07
CA ALA A 259 30.35 40.35 -12.03
C ALA A 259 29.91 39.73 -10.68
N ARG A 260 28.65 39.93 -10.27
CA ARG A 260 28.10 39.38 -9.02
C ARG A 260 28.09 37.86 -9.06
N TRP A 261 27.53 37.29 -10.13
CA TRP A 261 27.46 35.85 -10.32
C TRP A 261 28.85 35.23 -10.48
N GLU A 262 29.71 35.80 -11.33
CA GLU A 262 31.06 35.26 -11.57
C GLU A 262 31.90 35.16 -10.30
N LYS A 263 31.72 36.10 -9.35
CA LYS A 263 32.38 36.04 -8.03
C LYS A 263 31.91 34.83 -7.22
N LEU A 264 30.60 34.59 -7.14
CA LEU A 264 30.02 33.45 -6.41
C LEU A 264 30.36 32.12 -7.09
N HIS A 265 30.27 32.07 -8.41
CA HIS A 265 30.59 30.88 -9.20
C HIS A 265 32.06 30.46 -9.02
N LYS A 266 33.01 31.42 -9.05
CA LYS A 266 34.44 31.16 -8.73
C LYS A 266 34.65 30.66 -7.30
N ALA A 267 33.79 31.05 -6.36
CA ALA A 267 33.78 30.56 -4.99
C ALA A 267 33.07 29.19 -4.83
N GLY A 268 32.62 28.58 -5.92
CA GLY A 268 32.03 27.24 -5.94
C GLY A 268 30.51 27.21 -5.91
N ALA A 269 29.82 28.35 -6.03
CA ALA A 269 28.36 28.38 -6.10
C ALA A 269 27.82 27.65 -7.34
N ARG A 270 26.66 27.01 -7.18
CA ARG A 270 25.90 26.42 -8.29
C ARG A 270 24.82 27.37 -8.78
N THR A 271 24.45 27.27 -10.05
CA THR A 271 23.31 28.02 -10.58
C THR A 271 22.02 27.48 -9.97
N GLN A 272 21.11 28.36 -9.53
CA GLN A 272 19.74 27.93 -9.19
C GLN A 272 18.98 27.70 -10.49
N ARG A 273 18.72 26.43 -10.82
CA ARG A 273 18.08 26.05 -12.08
C ARG A 273 16.59 26.40 -12.09
N CYS A 274 16.08 26.84 -13.23
CA CYS A 274 14.64 26.86 -13.46
C CYS A 274 14.11 25.43 -13.43
N LEU A 275 13.06 25.18 -12.65
CA LEU A 275 12.32 23.93 -12.67
C LEU A 275 10.93 24.19 -13.23
N TRP A 276 10.55 23.53 -14.31
CA TRP A 276 9.21 23.59 -14.85
C TRP A 276 8.31 22.64 -14.06
N ALA A 277 7.29 23.21 -13.41
CA ALA A 277 6.35 22.47 -12.59
C ALA A 277 4.93 22.56 -13.17
N SER A 278 4.09 21.58 -12.85
CA SER A 278 2.74 21.51 -13.42
C SER A 278 2.78 21.46 -14.96
N THR A 279 3.58 20.57 -15.54
CA THR A 279 3.81 20.41 -16.98
C THR A 279 2.93 19.34 -17.63
N SER A 280 1.90 18.86 -16.93
CA SER A 280 0.84 18.06 -17.54
C SER A 280 -0.15 18.95 -18.31
N THR A 281 -0.42 18.59 -19.55
CA THR A 281 -1.50 19.19 -20.35
C THR A 281 -2.86 18.97 -19.68
N LYS A 282 -3.64 20.05 -19.52
CA LYS A 282 -4.98 20.01 -18.90
C LYS A 282 -6.11 20.05 -19.92
N ASP A 283 -5.81 20.51 -21.13
CA ASP A 283 -6.77 20.72 -22.19
C ASP A 283 -6.46 19.79 -23.37
N PRO A 284 -7.43 18.98 -23.82
CA PRO A 284 -7.21 18.02 -24.91
C PRO A 284 -6.92 18.66 -26.27
N ARG A 285 -7.07 19.99 -26.41
CA ARG A 285 -6.67 20.73 -27.62
C ARG A 285 -5.15 20.73 -27.83
N TYR A 286 -4.36 20.51 -26.78
CA TYR A 286 -2.91 20.50 -26.85
C TYR A 286 -2.37 19.07 -26.72
N PRO A 287 -1.21 18.76 -27.34
CA PRO A 287 -0.54 17.48 -27.13
C PRO A 287 -0.28 17.21 -25.64
N ASP A 288 -0.30 15.95 -25.23
CA ASP A 288 -0.05 15.52 -23.84
C ASP A 288 1.41 15.71 -23.39
N THR A 289 2.33 15.95 -24.34
CA THR A 289 3.74 16.32 -24.12
C THR A 289 4.03 17.82 -24.30
N TYR A 290 3.01 18.65 -24.59
CA TYR A 290 3.15 20.04 -25.05
C TYR A 290 4.13 20.88 -24.23
N TYR A 291 3.95 20.93 -22.90
CA TYR A 291 4.80 21.77 -22.05
C TYR A 291 6.22 21.24 -21.91
N VAL A 292 6.39 19.92 -21.82
CA VAL A 292 7.71 19.29 -21.71
C VAL A 292 8.53 19.64 -22.94
N GLU A 293 7.94 19.44 -24.11
CA GLU A 293 8.58 19.67 -25.40
C GLU A 293 8.90 21.14 -25.70
N GLU A 294 8.04 22.06 -25.26
CA GLU A 294 8.21 23.50 -25.52
C GLU A 294 9.18 24.19 -24.55
N LEU A 295 9.59 23.52 -23.46
CA LEU A 295 10.43 24.10 -22.41
C LEU A 295 11.80 23.42 -22.22
N ILE A 296 12.26 22.64 -23.19
CA ILE A 296 13.56 21.98 -23.16
C ILE A 296 14.68 22.99 -23.38
N GLY A 297 15.58 23.12 -22.40
CA GLY A 297 16.75 23.97 -22.49
C GLY A 297 17.82 23.70 -21.43
N PRO A 298 19.02 24.27 -21.59
CA PRO A 298 20.14 23.97 -20.71
C PRO A 298 19.95 24.51 -19.29
N ASP A 299 20.51 23.79 -18.31
CA ASP A 299 20.45 24.12 -16.88
C ASP A 299 19.02 24.33 -16.35
N THR A 300 18.09 23.53 -16.87
CA THR A 300 16.71 23.44 -16.39
C THR A 300 16.40 22.06 -15.84
N VAL A 301 15.28 21.98 -15.13
CA VAL A 301 14.67 20.73 -14.65
C VAL A 301 13.20 20.75 -15.10
N ASP A 302 12.62 19.62 -15.48
CA ASP A 302 11.17 19.48 -15.60
C ASP A 302 10.72 18.39 -14.61
N THR A 303 9.70 18.68 -13.80
CA THR A 303 9.06 17.68 -12.93
C THR A 303 7.71 17.29 -13.49
N ILE A 304 7.62 16.05 -13.98
CA ILE A 304 6.44 15.58 -14.72
C ILE A 304 5.70 14.49 -13.96
N PRO A 305 4.35 14.46 -14.02
CA PRO A 305 3.59 13.38 -13.41
C PRO A 305 3.71 12.06 -14.20
N PRO A 306 3.36 10.91 -13.61
CA PRO A 306 3.52 9.60 -14.25
C PRO A 306 2.88 9.46 -15.64
N ALA A 307 1.70 10.07 -15.85
CA ALA A 307 1.02 10.02 -17.14
C ALA A 307 1.79 10.77 -18.24
N THR A 308 2.29 11.98 -17.95
CA THR A 308 3.13 12.75 -18.87
C THR A 308 4.46 12.06 -19.13
N LEU A 309 5.03 11.39 -18.11
CA LEU A 309 6.24 10.57 -18.29
C LEU A 309 5.99 9.40 -19.25
N ALA A 310 4.84 8.74 -19.15
CA ALA A 310 4.47 7.66 -20.06
C ALA A 310 4.30 8.17 -21.50
N ALA A 311 3.56 9.26 -21.71
CA ALA A 311 3.39 9.88 -23.02
C ALA A 311 4.73 10.32 -23.63
N PHE A 312 5.57 11.02 -22.86
CA PHE A 312 6.87 11.48 -23.34
C PHE A 312 7.82 10.33 -23.68
N ARG A 313 7.71 9.18 -23.00
CA ARG A 313 8.48 7.97 -23.34
C ARG A 313 8.04 7.36 -24.67
N GLU A 314 6.75 7.39 -24.96
CA GLU A 314 6.17 6.78 -26.14
C GLU A 314 6.41 7.62 -27.40
N HIS A 315 6.14 8.93 -27.33
CA HIS A 315 6.11 9.80 -28.49
C HIS A 315 6.70 11.21 -28.29
N GLY A 316 7.43 11.45 -27.19
CA GLY A 316 8.03 12.77 -26.93
C GLY A 316 9.14 13.17 -27.91
N GLU A 317 9.13 14.43 -28.33
CA GLU A 317 10.15 15.00 -29.21
C GLU A 317 11.13 15.94 -28.50
N VAL A 318 12.43 15.69 -28.65
CA VAL A 318 13.48 16.50 -28.00
C VAL A 318 14.04 17.51 -29.00
N ARG A 319 13.80 18.80 -28.72
CA ARG A 319 14.41 19.95 -29.41
C ARG A 319 14.80 21.01 -28.39
N ARG A 320 15.74 21.90 -28.67
CA ARG A 320 16.11 22.99 -27.75
C ARG A 320 15.12 24.17 -27.86
N SER A 321 13.87 23.90 -27.53
CA SER A 321 12.71 24.76 -27.75
C SER A 321 12.70 26.04 -26.91
N LEU A 322 13.36 26.01 -25.75
CA LEU A 322 13.30 27.11 -24.77
C LEU A 322 13.95 28.40 -25.31
N ASP A 323 14.95 28.26 -26.18
CA ASP A 323 15.64 29.37 -26.84
C ASP A 323 15.03 29.74 -28.21
N GLU A 324 14.08 28.94 -28.72
CA GLU A 324 13.43 29.19 -30.00
C GLU A 324 12.31 30.23 -29.87
N GLN A 325 12.15 31.08 -30.89
CA GLN A 325 10.96 31.92 -31.05
C GLN A 325 10.64 32.84 -29.84
N VAL A 326 11.66 33.27 -29.08
CA VAL A 326 11.50 34.13 -27.90
C VAL A 326 10.82 35.47 -28.24
N ASP A 327 11.10 36.04 -29.42
CA ASP A 327 10.43 37.26 -29.87
C ASP A 327 8.93 37.05 -30.17
N ILE A 328 8.54 35.84 -30.59
CA ILE A 328 7.12 35.48 -30.77
C ILE A 328 6.46 35.39 -29.39
N ALA A 329 7.10 34.76 -28.40
CA ALA A 329 6.61 34.72 -27.03
C ALA A 329 6.38 36.13 -26.45
N LYS A 330 7.34 37.06 -26.63
CA LYS A 330 7.19 38.47 -26.23
C LYS A 330 5.99 39.14 -26.89
N ARG A 331 5.78 38.90 -28.20
CA ARG A 331 4.62 39.43 -28.93
C ARG A 331 3.30 38.83 -28.43
N GLN A 332 3.26 37.54 -28.12
CA GLN A 332 2.07 36.88 -27.58
C GLN A 332 1.66 37.45 -26.22
N LEU A 333 2.62 37.71 -25.33
CA LEU A 333 2.35 38.38 -24.05
C LEU A 333 1.81 39.80 -24.26
N LYS A 334 2.38 40.55 -25.20
CA LYS A 334 1.86 41.87 -25.57
C LYS A 334 0.44 41.80 -26.13
N GLN A 335 0.16 40.83 -27.00
CA GLN A 335 -1.18 40.61 -27.57
C GLN A 335 -2.21 40.21 -26.51
N LEU A 336 -1.81 39.42 -25.52
CA LEU A 336 -2.65 39.10 -24.35
C LEU A 336 -3.00 40.37 -23.56
N ALA A 337 -2.00 41.24 -23.30
CA ALA A 337 -2.23 42.52 -22.63
C ALA A 337 -3.13 43.46 -23.46
N GLU A 338 -2.92 43.55 -24.77
CA GLU A 338 -3.78 44.31 -25.70
C GLU A 338 -5.21 43.75 -25.76
N ALA A 339 -5.39 42.44 -25.55
CA ALA A 339 -6.70 41.80 -25.38
C ALA A 339 -7.32 42.02 -23.98
N GLY A 340 -6.64 42.76 -23.10
CA GLY A 340 -7.07 43.04 -21.73
C GLY A 340 -6.96 41.84 -20.80
N VAL A 341 -5.99 40.95 -21.02
CA VAL A 341 -5.58 39.91 -20.06
C VAL A 341 -4.40 40.47 -19.26
N ASP A 342 -4.64 40.77 -17.98
CA ASP A 342 -3.60 41.20 -17.04
C ASP A 342 -2.89 39.96 -16.46
N LEU A 343 -1.70 39.66 -16.98
CA LEU A 343 -0.92 38.51 -16.53
C LEU A 343 -0.40 38.67 -15.09
N ASP A 344 -0.17 39.90 -14.62
CA ASP A 344 0.30 40.17 -13.26
C ASP A 344 -0.83 39.92 -12.26
N GLN A 345 -2.07 40.27 -12.61
CA GLN A 345 -3.24 39.88 -11.84
C GLN A 345 -3.40 38.35 -11.82
N VAL A 346 -3.38 37.69 -12.99
CA VAL A 346 -3.54 36.24 -13.11
C VAL A 346 -2.53 35.49 -12.25
N THR A 347 -1.25 35.86 -12.32
CA THR A 347 -0.17 35.19 -11.59
C THR A 347 -0.24 35.43 -10.09
N ARG A 348 -0.65 36.63 -9.63
CA ARG A 348 -0.90 36.91 -8.20
C ARG A 348 -2.04 36.06 -7.65
N GLU A 349 -3.14 35.95 -8.38
CA GLU A 349 -4.26 35.11 -7.95
C GLU A 349 -3.88 33.62 -7.92
N LEU A 350 -3.10 33.14 -8.90
CA LEU A 350 -2.59 31.77 -8.90
C LEU A 350 -1.66 31.45 -7.73
N GLU A 351 -0.88 32.43 -7.25
CA GLU A 351 -0.06 32.29 -6.03
C GLU A 351 -0.96 32.01 -4.80
N VAL A 352 -2.01 32.82 -4.61
CA VAL A 352 -2.97 32.68 -3.50
C VAL A 352 -3.73 31.36 -3.60
N GLU A 353 -4.35 31.07 -4.74
CA GLU A 353 -5.07 29.81 -5.01
C GLU A 353 -4.16 28.58 -4.83
N GLY A 354 -2.87 28.74 -5.16
CA GLY A 354 -1.85 27.72 -4.98
C GLY A 354 -1.64 27.35 -3.51
N VAL A 355 -1.49 28.34 -2.63
CA VAL A 355 -1.34 28.12 -1.18
C VAL A 355 -2.62 27.55 -0.57
N GLU A 356 -3.79 28.06 -0.95
CA GLU A 356 -5.09 27.58 -0.46
C GLU A 356 -5.36 26.13 -0.86
N SER A 357 -5.12 25.77 -2.12
CA SER A 357 -5.33 24.40 -2.60
C SER A 357 -4.42 23.38 -1.88
N PHE A 358 -3.16 23.73 -1.62
CA PHE A 358 -2.26 22.87 -0.85
C PHE A 358 -2.65 22.78 0.63
N THR A 359 -3.11 23.88 1.23
CA THR A 359 -3.65 23.88 2.60
C THR A 359 -4.84 22.94 2.73
N LYS A 360 -5.80 23.04 1.80
CA LYS A 360 -6.98 22.18 1.78
C LYS A 360 -6.64 20.69 1.62
N SER A 361 -5.71 20.34 0.72
CA SER A 361 -5.24 18.94 0.58
C SER A 361 -4.57 18.43 1.85
N PHE A 362 -3.80 19.27 2.54
CA PHE A 362 -3.12 18.90 3.78
C PHE A 362 -4.10 18.66 4.94
N GLU A 363 -5.09 19.54 5.11
CA GLU A 363 -6.15 19.38 6.12
C GLU A 363 -7.02 18.14 5.85
N SER A 364 -7.39 17.91 4.59
CA SER A 364 -8.12 16.72 4.15
C SER A 364 -7.35 15.43 4.50
N LEU A 365 -6.04 15.40 4.22
CA LEU A 365 -5.18 14.27 4.58
C LEU A 365 -5.12 14.04 6.09
N LEU A 366 -4.96 15.09 6.90
CA LEU A 366 -4.98 14.98 8.35
C LEU A 366 -6.31 14.44 8.88
N ASP A 367 -7.43 14.88 8.31
CA ASP A 367 -8.75 14.41 8.71
C ASP A 367 -9.00 12.95 8.32
N THR A 368 -8.50 12.52 7.16
CA THR A 368 -8.49 11.09 6.78
C THR A 368 -7.68 10.27 7.78
N LEU A 369 -6.47 10.70 8.14
CA LEU A 369 -5.65 10.02 9.14
C LEU A 369 -6.31 9.96 10.52
N LYS A 370 -7.01 11.02 10.95
CA LYS A 370 -7.81 11.03 12.19
C LYS A 370 -8.92 9.97 12.14
N LYS A 371 -9.67 9.91 11.04
CA LYS A 371 -10.77 8.93 10.85
C LYS A 371 -10.24 7.50 10.85
N GLU A 372 -9.18 7.23 10.09
CA GLU A 372 -8.57 5.88 10.04
C GLU A 372 -7.97 5.49 11.39
N SER A 373 -7.30 6.41 12.08
CA SER A 373 -6.79 6.17 13.44
C SER A 373 -7.90 5.79 14.42
N ALA A 374 -9.05 6.48 14.35
CA ALA A 374 -10.21 6.15 15.17
C ALA A 374 -10.77 4.76 14.86
N LYS A 375 -10.88 4.40 13.57
CA LYS A 375 -11.30 3.04 13.15
C LYS A 375 -10.34 1.97 13.65
N ILE A 376 -9.03 2.18 13.51
CA ILE A 376 -8.00 1.24 13.99
C ILE A 376 -8.11 1.06 15.51
N ARG A 377 -8.24 2.15 16.29
CA ARG A 377 -8.42 2.08 17.75
C ARG A 377 -9.69 1.34 18.16
N ALA A 378 -10.75 1.45 17.36
CA ALA A 378 -12.01 0.74 17.56
C ALA A 378 -11.98 -0.73 17.08
N GLY A 379 -10.83 -1.26 16.64
CA GLY A 379 -10.71 -2.63 16.12
C GLY A 379 -11.32 -2.85 14.73
N LYS A 380 -11.66 -1.76 14.03
CA LYS A 380 -12.26 -1.73 12.68
C LYS A 380 -11.29 -1.28 11.59
N GLY A 381 -9.99 -1.20 11.90
CA GLY A 381 -8.95 -0.87 10.92
C GLY A 381 -8.57 -2.04 10.01
N PRO A 382 -7.63 -1.82 9.07
CA PRO A 382 -7.08 -2.87 8.23
C PRO A 382 -6.58 -4.05 9.08
N ARG A 383 -7.10 -5.25 8.82
CA ARG A 383 -6.72 -6.49 9.53
C ARG A 383 -5.67 -7.29 8.78
N GLN A 384 -5.48 -6.99 7.50
CA GLN A 384 -4.53 -7.64 6.61
C GLN A 384 -3.78 -6.56 5.84
N TRP A 385 -2.49 -6.76 5.64
CA TRP A 385 -1.63 -5.92 4.82
C TRP A 385 -0.61 -6.81 4.13
N TYR A 386 -0.15 -6.37 2.96
CA TYR A 386 0.82 -7.11 2.19
C TYR A 386 1.71 -6.17 1.37
N SER A 387 2.92 -6.62 1.09
CA SER A 387 3.81 -6.01 0.12
C SER A 387 4.46 -7.10 -0.71
N LEU A 388 4.17 -7.10 -2.01
CA LEU A 388 4.75 -8.05 -2.96
C LEU A 388 5.99 -7.46 -3.67
N ALA A 389 6.30 -6.19 -3.40
CA ALA A 389 7.40 -5.46 -4.03
C ALA A 389 7.43 -5.66 -5.57
N THR A 390 8.55 -6.11 -6.11
CA THR A 390 8.74 -6.38 -7.56
C THR A 390 7.82 -7.46 -8.12
N LEU A 391 7.16 -8.26 -7.28
CA LEU A 391 6.27 -9.34 -7.69
C LEU A 391 4.81 -8.89 -7.88
N GLN A 392 4.47 -7.66 -7.45
CA GLN A 392 3.09 -7.14 -7.54
C GLN A 392 2.52 -7.22 -8.96
N PRO A 393 3.21 -6.75 -10.03
CA PRO A 393 2.62 -6.73 -11.37
C PRO A 393 2.29 -8.14 -11.90
N ALA A 394 3.06 -9.14 -11.48
CA ALA A 394 2.83 -10.53 -11.84
C ALA A 394 1.56 -11.08 -11.18
N VAL A 395 1.38 -10.77 -9.90
CA VAL A 395 0.19 -11.17 -9.14
C VAL A 395 -1.04 -10.42 -9.65
N ASP A 396 -0.93 -9.14 -10.00
CA ASP A 396 -2.03 -8.36 -10.59
C ASP A 396 -2.48 -8.98 -11.92
N ALA A 397 -1.53 -9.39 -12.77
CA ALA A 397 -1.85 -10.10 -14.02
C ALA A 397 -2.54 -11.46 -13.75
N ARG A 398 -2.09 -12.19 -12.72
CA ARG A 398 -2.74 -13.44 -12.28
C ARG A 398 -4.17 -13.20 -11.79
N LEU A 399 -4.38 -12.16 -10.98
CA LEU A 399 -5.69 -11.76 -10.48
C LEU A 399 -6.64 -11.37 -11.61
N ALA A 400 -6.16 -10.60 -12.59
CA ALA A 400 -6.93 -10.24 -13.77
C ALA A 400 -7.34 -11.48 -14.58
N ALA A 401 -6.46 -12.48 -14.71
CA ALA A 401 -6.79 -13.75 -15.35
C ALA A 401 -7.86 -14.54 -14.57
N LEU A 402 -7.71 -14.66 -13.25
CA LEU A 402 -8.70 -15.33 -12.38
C LEU A 402 -10.06 -14.63 -12.40
N GLN A 403 -10.08 -13.30 -12.47
CA GLN A 403 -11.29 -12.51 -12.63
C GLN A 403 -11.97 -12.76 -13.98
N LYS A 404 -11.18 -12.83 -15.06
CA LYS A 404 -11.67 -13.14 -16.42
C LYS A 404 -12.25 -14.54 -16.51
N ASP A 405 -11.64 -15.50 -15.82
CA ASP A 405 -12.10 -16.90 -15.77
C ASP A 405 -13.24 -17.14 -14.78
N ASP A 406 -13.71 -16.07 -14.12
CA ASP A 406 -14.81 -16.10 -13.15
C ASP A 406 -14.56 -17.12 -12.02
N ALA A 407 -13.29 -17.21 -11.60
CA ALA A 407 -12.80 -18.20 -10.66
C ALA A 407 -13.52 -18.17 -9.30
N PRO A 408 -13.84 -17.00 -8.68
CA PRO A 408 -14.58 -16.96 -7.41
C PRO A 408 -15.94 -17.64 -7.54
N ARG A 409 -16.75 -17.27 -8.54
CA ARG A 409 -18.09 -17.84 -8.73
C ARG A 409 -18.03 -19.33 -9.05
N ARG A 410 -17.09 -19.75 -9.90
CA ARG A 410 -16.90 -21.17 -10.26
C ARG A 410 -16.49 -22.02 -9.05
N LEU A 411 -15.61 -21.51 -8.19
CA LEU A 411 -15.22 -22.17 -6.93
C LEU A 411 -16.44 -22.39 -6.03
N TRP A 412 -17.24 -21.35 -5.78
CA TRP A 412 -18.45 -21.44 -4.96
C TRP A 412 -19.53 -22.32 -5.56
N ALA A 413 -19.64 -22.37 -6.89
CA ALA A 413 -20.50 -23.30 -7.61
C ALA A 413 -19.98 -24.76 -7.62
N LYS A 414 -18.87 -25.05 -6.94
CA LYS A 414 -18.18 -26.35 -6.95
C LYS A 414 -17.85 -26.84 -8.36
N ASP A 415 -17.55 -25.92 -9.28
CA ASP A 415 -17.21 -26.23 -10.67
C ASP A 415 -15.81 -26.84 -10.75
N SER A 416 -15.75 -28.17 -10.81
CA SER A 416 -14.51 -28.92 -10.86
C SER A 416 -13.72 -28.76 -12.16
N THR A 417 -14.30 -28.12 -13.19
CA THR A 417 -13.58 -27.76 -14.43
C THR A 417 -12.52 -26.68 -14.21
N LEU A 418 -12.51 -26.01 -13.05
CA LEU A 418 -11.47 -25.07 -12.66
C LEU A 418 -10.08 -25.75 -12.51
N TRP A 419 -10.06 -27.04 -12.14
CA TRP A 419 -8.80 -27.75 -11.83
C TRP A 419 -8.45 -28.87 -12.81
N SER A 420 -9.44 -29.55 -13.40
CA SER A 420 -9.16 -30.71 -14.24
C SER A 420 -10.12 -30.86 -15.42
N SER A 421 -9.61 -31.40 -16.52
CA SER A 421 -10.41 -31.87 -17.66
C SER A 421 -10.90 -33.32 -17.50
N ASP A 422 -10.35 -34.07 -16.54
CA ASP A 422 -10.62 -35.49 -16.32
C ASP A 422 -11.94 -35.71 -15.55
N PRO A 423 -12.94 -36.40 -16.13
CA PRO A 423 -14.23 -36.66 -15.48
C PRO A 423 -14.14 -37.37 -14.13
N ALA A 424 -13.21 -38.33 -13.96
CA ALA A 424 -13.09 -39.07 -12.70
C ALA A 424 -12.58 -38.16 -11.58
N LYS A 425 -11.57 -37.33 -11.88
CA LYS A 425 -11.06 -36.31 -10.94
C LYS A 425 -12.09 -35.23 -10.65
N ARG A 426 -12.93 -34.88 -11.63
CA ARG A 426 -13.98 -33.87 -11.48
C ARG A 426 -15.05 -34.26 -10.47
N GLU A 427 -15.46 -35.51 -10.44
CA GLU A 427 -16.39 -36.02 -9.42
C GLU A 427 -15.72 -36.03 -8.03
N GLU A 428 -14.49 -36.54 -7.93
CA GLU A 428 -13.73 -36.51 -6.66
C GLU A 428 -13.58 -35.10 -6.09
N ILE A 429 -13.32 -34.10 -6.93
CA ILE A 429 -13.20 -32.70 -6.50
C ILE A 429 -14.55 -32.16 -6.02
N ARG A 430 -15.64 -32.40 -6.76
CA ARG A 430 -16.97 -31.90 -6.40
C ARG A 430 -17.39 -32.41 -5.02
N ASP A 431 -17.08 -33.66 -4.72
CA ASP A 431 -17.36 -34.34 -3.46
C ASP A 431 -16.41 -33.96 -2.32
N ARG A 432 -15.52 -32.96 -2.50
CA ARG A 432 -14.57 -32.50 -1.48
C ARG A 432 -14.64 -31.01 -1.16
N LEU A 433 -15.60 -30.29 -1.74
CA LEU A 433 -15.79 -28.85 -1.56
C LEU A 433 -16.87 -28.49 -0.52
N GLY A 434 -17.28 -29.43 0.33
CA GLY A 434 -18.25 -29.19 1.40
C GLY A 434 -17.81 -28.17 2.44
N TRP A 435 -16.49 -27.96 2.57
CA TRP A 435 -15.91 -27.01 3.51
C TRP A 435 -16.25 -25.55 3.20
N LEU A 436 -16.67 -25.23 1.97
CA LEU A 436 -17.03 -23.86 1.59
C LEU A 436 -18.22 -23.32 2.40
N SER A 437 -19.20 -24.17 2.71
CA SER A 437 -20.42 -23.79 3.46
C SER A 437 -20.51 -24.38 4.86
N VAL A 438 -19.44 -25.03 5.34
CA VAL A 438 -19.49 -25.76 6.62
C VAL A 438 -19.72 -24.83 7.80
N ALA A 439 -19.16 -23.62 7.78
CA ALA A 439 -19.30 -22.67 8.89
C ALA A 439 -20.76 -22.25 9.09
N GLU A 440 -21.46 -21.89 8.01
CA GLU A 440 -22.88 -21.53 8.05
C GLU A 440 -23.73 -22.73 8.50
N LYS A 441 -23.49 -23.91 7.93
CA LYS A 441 -24.19 -25.15 8.34
C LYS A 441 -24.01 -25.46 9.82
N MET A 442 -22.79 -25.37 10.34
CA MET A 442 -22.54 -25.65 11.76
C MET A 442 -23.11 -24.57 12.69
N LEU A 443 -23.29 -23.34 12.20
CA LEU A 443 -23.95 -22.27 12.96
C LEU A 443 -25.44 -22.57 13.20
N GLU A 444 -26.11 -23.26 12.26
CA GLU A 444 -27.48 -23.77 12.46
C GLU A 444 -27.56 -24.76 13.63
N HIS A 445 -26.46 -25.44 13.96
CA HIS A 445 -26.32 -26.38 15.05
C HIS A 445 -25.72 -25.77 16.33
N VAL A 446 -25.62 -24.44 16.44
CA VAL A 446 -24.95 -23.77 17.57
C VAL A 446 -25.49 -24.20 18.94
N GLN A 447 -26.80 -24.46 19.04
CA GLN A 447 -27.41 -24.89 20.29
C GLN A 447 -26.93 -26.28 20.73
N GLU A 448 -26.68 -27.19 19.80
CA GLU A 448 -26.11 -28.51 20.08
C GLU A 448 -24.73 -28.39 20.75
N PHE A 449 -23.88 -27.47 20.26
CA PHE A 449 -22.57 -27.22 20.86
C PHE A 449 -22.65 -26.56 22.23
N ARG A 450 -23.59 -25.65 22.46
CA ARG A 450 -23.82 -25.04 23.78
C ARG A 450 -24.27 -26.08 24.80
N ASP A 451 -25.18 -26.98 24.40
CA ASP A 451 -25.65 -28.06 25.24
C ASP A 451 -24.54 -29.07 25.53
N LEU A 452 -23.75 -29.44 24.51
CA LEU A 452 -22.55 -30.27 24.67
C LEU A 452 -21.54 -29.65 25.65
N ALA A 453 -21.26 -28.35 25.52
CA ALA A 453 -20.33 -27.64 26.39
C ALA A 453 -20.80 -27.64 27.85
N ARG A 454 -22.11 -27.47 28.09
CA ARG A 454 -22.72 -27.55 29.43
C ARG A 454 -22.64 -28.97 30.00
N ASP A 455 -23.07 -29.95 29.23
CA ASP A 455 -23.17 -31.35 29.66
C ASP A 455 -21.79 -31.98 29.85
N GLY A 456 -20.80 -31.54 29.07
CA GLY A 456 -19.40 -31.95 29.14
C GLY A 456 -18.68 -31.53 30.42
N ARG A 457 -19.21 -30.55 31.17
CA ARG A 457 -18.64 -30.12 32.48
C ARG A 457 -18.67 -31.22 33.55
N THR A 458 -19.43 -32.28 33.30
CA THR A 458 -19.48 -33.47 34.17
C THR A 458 -18.20 -34.31 34.12
N TYR A 459 -17.34 -34.11 33.11
CA TYR A 459 -16.06 -34.81 32.97
C TYR A 459 -14.89 -33.93 33.43
N SER A 460 -13.83 -34.55 33.96
CA SER A 460 -12.58 -33.86 34.29
C SER A 460 -11.65 -33.72 33.07
N ASP A 461 -11.71 -34.70 32.17
CA ASP A 461 -10.82 -34.83 31.02
C ASP A 461 -11.58 -35.32 29.79
N VAL A 462 -11.11 -34.89 28.63
CA VAL A 462 -11.49 -35.39 27.31
C VAL A 462 -10.23 -35.94 26.66
N VAL A 463 -10.29 -37.16 26.14
CA VAL A 463 -9.21 -37.75 25.34
C VAL A 463 -9.72 -37.98 23.92
N LEU A 464 -9.17 -37.22 22.98
CA LEU A 464 -9.44 -37.39 21.56
C LEU A 464 -8.56 -38.52 21.01
N LEU A 465 -9.20 -39.55 20.48
CA LEU A 465 -8.61 -40.70 19.82
C LEU A 465 -8.79 -40.49 18.32
N GLY A 466 -7.77 -39.94 17.66
CA GLY A 466 -7.86 -39.58 16.25
C GLY A 466 -6.49 -39.43 15.61
N MET A 467 -6.42 -39.57 14.29
CA MET A 467 -5.18 -39.44 13.52
C MET A 467 -5.28 -38.30 12.49
N GLY A 468 -4.19 -37.55 12.32
CA GLY A 468 -4.01 -36.52 11.30
C GLY A 468 -5.09 -35.43 11.27
N GLY A 469 -5.88 -35.36 10.19
CA GLY A 469 -6.88 -34.30 10.00
C GLY A 469 -7.97 -34.25 11.09
N SER A 470 -8.19 -35.36 11.82
CA SER A 470 -9.16 -35.46 12.91
C SER A 470 -8.65 -34.96 14.27
N SER A 471 -7.34 -34.76 14.42
CA SER A 471 -6.65 -34.42 15.69
C SER A 471 -5.99 -33.05 15.67
N LEU A 472 -5.48 -32.59 14.51
CA LEU A 472 -4.65 -31.39 14.43
C LEU A 472 -5.40 -30.09 14.77
N CYS A 473 -6.64 -29.89 14.31
CA CYS A 473 -7.42 -28.71 14.68
C CYS A 473 -7.75 -28.68 16.19
N PRO A 474 -8.26 -29.78 16.80
CA PRO A 474 -8.40 -29.88 18.25
C PRO A 474 -7.10 -29.59 19.02
N ASP A 475 -5.95 -30.02 18.50
CA ASP A 475 -4.65 -29.71 19.08
C ASP A 475 -4.32 -28.21 19.03
N VAL A 476 -4.63 -27.53 17.91
CA VAL A 476 -4.52 -26.07 17.82
C VAL A 476 -5.42 -25.38 18.85
N LEU A 477 -6.67 -25.81 18.98
CA LEU A 477 -7.64 -25.21 19.89
C LEU A 477 -7.19 -25.32 21.35
N ARG A 478 -6.75 -26.50 21.80
CA ARG A 478 -6.28 -26.66 23.20
C ARG A 478 -5.01 -25.86 23.51
N ASN A 479 -4.09 -25.73 22.56
CA ASN A 479 -2.86 -24.97 22.77
C ASN A 479 -3.10 -23.45 22.72
N THR A 480 -4.08 -23.01 21.92
CA THR A 480 -4.43 -21.60 21.77
C THR A 480 -5.29 -21.08 22.92
N PHE A 481 -6.35 -21.81 23.27
CA PHE A 481 -7.36 -21.36 24.23
C PHE A 481 -7.23 -21.99 25.61
N GLY A 482 -6.60 -23.18 25.69
CA GLY A 482 -6.67 -24.01 26.89
C GLY A 482 -8.10 -24.45 27.22
N SER A 483 -8.27 -25.01 28.41
CA SER A 483 -9.60 -25.27 28.96
C SER A 483 -10.07 -24.11 29.81
N THR A 484 -11.29 -23.64 29.57
CA THR A 484 -11.89 -22.60 30.41
C THR A 484 -12.32 -23.15 31.77
N LYS A 485 -12.57 -22.26 32.73
CA LYS A 485 -12.93 -22.66 34.10
C LYS A 485 -14.20 -23.53 34.09
N ALA A 486 -14.17 -24.65 34.82
CA ALA A 486 -15.24 -25.64 34.91
C ALA A 486 -15.49 -26.49 33.64
N HIS A 487 -14.57 -26.46 32.67
CA HIS A 487 -14.57 -27.36 31.51
C HIS A 487 -13.43 -28.40 31.61
N PRO A 488 -13.59 -29.59 31.01
CA PRO A 488 -12.57 -30.64 31.02
C PRO A 488 -11.28 -30.24 30.29
N LYS A 489 -10.17 -30.91 30.65
CA LYS A 489 -8.88 -30.81 29.94
C LYS A 489 -8.87 -31.67 28.68
N LEU A 490 -8.37 -31.15 27.55
CA LEU A 490 -8.23 -31.93 26.32
C LEU A 490 -6.84 -32.55 26.16
N HIS A 491 -6.82 -33.88 26.02
CA HIS A 491 -5.67 -34.67 25.61
C HIS A 491 -5.91 -35.17 24.18
N VAL A 492 -4.92 -35.05 23.30
CA VAL A 492 -5.00 -35.52 21.91
C VAL A 492 -4.01 -36.67 21.74
N LEU A 493 -4.50 -37.82 21.29
CA LEU A 493 -3.70 -39.00 20.96
C LEU A 493 -3.70 -39.24 19.45
N ASP A 494 -2.73 -38.62 18.79
CA ASP A 494 -2.39 -38.75 17.37
C ASP A 494 -1.02 -39.45 17.23
N THR A 495 -0.92 -40.64 17.82
CA THR A 495 0.30 -41.44 17.88
C THR A 495 -0.03 -42.87 18.27
N THR A 496 0.79 -43.83 17.84
CA THR A 496 0.74 -45.22 18.30
C THR A 496 1.81 -45.55 19.34
N ASP A 497 2.61 -44.56 19.76
CA ASP A 497 3.65 -44.74 20.76
C ASP A 497 3.06 -45.10 22.14
N PRO A 498 3.35 -46.31 22.67
CA PRO A 498 2.83 -46.74 23.97
C PRO A 498 3.21 -45.83 25.13
N ALA A 499 4.40 -45.20 25.10
CA ALA A 499 4.84 -44.33 26.18
C ALA A 499 3.97 -43.07 26.28
N THR A 500 3.63 -42.47 25.14
CA THR A 500 2.72 -41.32 25.07
C THR A 500 1.30 -41.70 25.53
N ILE A 501 0.77 -42.84 25.08
CA ILE A 501 -0.56 -43.32 25.46
C ILE A 501 -0.65 -43.59 26.97
N LEU A 502 0.34 -44.30 27.53
CA LEU A 502 0.44 -44.56 28.97
C LEU A 502 0.63 -43.27 29.78
N GLY A 503 1.37 -42.31 29.23
CA GLY A 503 1.55 -40.98 29.80
C GLY A 503 0.25 -40.20 29.93
N VAL A 504 -0.65 -40.26 28.94
CA VAL A 504 -2.01 -39.69 29.04
C VAL A 504 -2.84 -40.48 30.05
N ARG A 505 -2.83 -41.81 29.98
CA ARG A 505 -3.59 -42.68 30.89
C ARG A 505 -3.24 -42.42 32.37
N ALA A 506 -1.98 -42.15 32.69
CA ALA A 506 -1.52 -41.84 34.04
C ALA A 506 -1.99 -40.47 34.56
N LYS A 507 -2.32 -39.53 33.68
CA LYS A 507 -2.75 -38.16 34.04
C LYS A 507 -4.25 -38.03 34.27
N ILE A 508 -5.05 -38.99 33.79
CA ILE A 508 -6.51 -38.92 33.80
C ILE A 508 -7.12 -39.84 34.84
N ARG A 509 -8.31 -39.45 35.35
CA ARG A 509 -9.18 -40.36 36.09
C ARG A 509 -10.18 -40.96 35.12
N ILE A 510 -9.96 -42.22 34.75
CA ILE A 510 -10.71 -42.87 33.66
C ILE A 510 -12.24 -42.84 33.85
N GLN A 511 -12.71 -42.88 35.10
CA GLN A 511 -14.14 -42.87 35.44
C GLN A 511 -14.79 -41.48 35.32
N ASP A 512 -13.99 -40.43 35.16
CA ASP A 512 -14.45 -39.05 34.96
C ASP A 512 -14.02 -38.51 33.59
N THR A 513 -13.57 -39.39 32.69
CA THR A 513 -13.05 -39.02 31.37
C THR A 513 -14.06 -39.31 30.27
N LEU A 514 -14.14 -38.43 29.27
CA LEU A 514 -14.81 -38.67 28.00
C LEU A 514 -13.78 -39.01 26.91
N PHE A 515 -14.01 -40.07 26.16
CA PHE A 515 -13.20 -40.50 25.03
C PHE A 515 -13.92 -40.18 23.72
N ILE A 516 -13.30 -39.39 22.85
CA ILE A 516 -13.85 -39.07 21.52
C ILE A 516 -13.15 -39.97 20.51
N VAL A 517 -13.88 -40.92 19.92
CA VAL A 517 -13.39 -41.76 18.82
C VAL A 517 -13.66 -41.02 17.52
N ALA A 518 -12.60 -40.50 16.90
CA ALA A 518 -12.69 -39.62 15.73
C ALA A 518 -12.03 -40.28 14.51
N SER A 519 -12.84 -40.70 13.55
CA SER A 519 -12.37 -41.24 12.27
C SER A 519 -13.41 -40.99 11.20
N LYS A 520 -13.02 -40.37 10.07
CA LYS A 520 -13.93 -40.10 8.95
C LYS A 520 -14.47 -41.40 8.33
N SER A 521 -13.57 -42.34 8.02
CA SER A 521 -13.93 -43.64 7.44
C SER A 521 -14.52 -44.60 8.46
N GLY A 522 -14.23 -44.39 9.75
CA GLY A 522 -14.55 -45.34 10.81
C GLY A 522 -13.60 -46.54 10.88
N GLU A 523 -12.59 -46.61 10.01
CA GLU A 523 -11.73 -47.79 9.83
C GLU A 523 -10.27 -47.52 10.21
N THR A 524 -9.95 -46.33 10.72
CA THR A 524 -8.58 -45.98 11.14
C THR A 524 -8.10 -46.89 12.26
N THR A 525 -7.12 -47.74 11.97
CA THR A 525 -6.68 -48.82 12.87
C THR A 525 -6.13 -48.29 14.19
N GLU A 526 -5.38 -47.19 14.15
CA GLU A 526 -4.83 -46.51 15.33
C GLU A 526 -5.95 -46.01 16.24
N THR A 527 -6.94 -45.30 15.68
CA THR A 527 -8.12 -44.82 16.41
C THR A 527 -8.91 -45.98 17.04
N LEU A 528 -9.15 -47.06 16.31
CA LEU A 528 -9.87 -48.22 16.82
C LEU A 528 -9.07 -48.99 17.88
N SER A 529 -7.74 -49.03 17.76
CA SER A 529 -6.84 -49.62 18.77
C SER A 529 -6.88 -48.83 20.07
N HIS A 530 -6.87 -47.49 19.99
CA HIS A 530 -7.08 -46.63 21.15
C HIS A 530 -8.44 -46.86 21.80
N PHE A 531 -9.50 -46.94 20.99
CA PHE A 531 -10.84 -47.25 21.50
C PHE A 531 -10.84 -48.58 22.27
N ALA A 532 -10.32 -49.65 21.66
CA ALA A 532 -10.26 -50.97 22.30
C ALA A 532 -9.50 -50.94 23.62
N TYR A 533 -8.37 -50.22 23.67
CA TYR A 533 -7.57 -50.05 24.88
C TYR A 533 -8.35 -49.33 25.99
N PHE A 534 -8.89 -48.14 25.73
CA PHE A 534 -9.59 -47.36 26.76
C PHE A 534 -10.93 -47.96 27.15
N TRP A 535 -11.61 -48.65 26.22
CA TRP A 535 -12.81 -49.43 26.51
C TRP A 535 -12.49 -50.56 27.49
N ASN A 536 -11.41 -51.31 27.26
CA ASN A 536 -10.97 -52.35 28.19
C ASN A 536 -10.58 -51.76 29.55
N GLU A 537 -9.76 -50.71 29.58
CA GLU A 537 -9.35 -50.02 30.81
C GLU A 537 -10.53 -49.56 31.67
N LEU A 538 -11.58 -49.01 31.06
CA LEU A 538 -12.76 -48.54 31.78
C LEU A 538 -13.54 -49.70 32.43
N ASN A 539 -13.54 -50.87 31.79
CA ASN A 539 -14.29 -52.05 32.21
C ASN A 539 -13.53 -53.00 33.17
N LYS A 540 -12.22 -52.82 33.38
CA LYS A 540 -11.37 -53.71 34.22
C LYS A 540 -11.87 -53.93 35.66
N ASN A 541 -12.68 -53.01 36.21
CA ASN A 541 -13.13 -53.05 37.61
C ASN A 541 -14.60 -53.48 37.81
N GLY A 542 -15.24 -54.13 36.82
CA GLY A 542 -16.53 -54.81 37.01
C GLY A 542 -17.77 -53.90 37.15
N ARG A 543 -17.66 -52.59 36.92
CA ARG A 543 -18.81 -51.68 36.80
C ARG A 543 -19.30 -51.65 35.35
N SER A 544 -19.84 -52.76 34.88
CA SER A 544 -20.20 -53.02 33.47
C SER A 544 -21.52 -52.39 33.00
N GLY A 545 -22.16 -51.53 33.79
CA GLY A 545 -23.32 -50.75 33.38
C GLY A 545 -22.94 -49.31 33.07
N ALA A 546 -23.01 -48.91 31.80
CA ALA A 546 -22.80 -47.53 31.30
C ALA A 546 -21.36 -47.09 30.93
N ALA A 547 -20.49 -47.99 30.46
CA ALA A 547 -19.21 -47.61 29.84
C ALA A 547 -19.40 -46.66 28.64
N GLY A 548 -20.43 -46.88 27.81
CA GLY A 548 -20.77 -46.05 26.65
C GLY A 548 -21.01 -44.57 26.98
N ARG A 549 -21.41 -44.23 28.21
CA ARG A 549 -21.56 -42.82 28.63
C ARG A 549 -20.23 -42.05 28.63
N HIS A 550 -19.09 -42.76 28.61
CA HIS A 550 -17.75 -42.19 28.55
C HIS A 550 -17.22 -42.08 27.12
N PHE A 551 -18.03 -42.36 26.10
CA PHE A 551 -17.59 -42.32 24.71
C PHE A 551 -18.49 -41.44 23.84
N ALA A 552 -17.85 -40.76 22.89
CA ALA A 552 -18.48 -40.07 21.78
C ALA A 552 -17.83 -40.52 20.47
N ALA A 553 -18.59 -40.54 19.38
CA ALA A 553 -18.07 -40.81 18.04
C ALA A 553 -18.23 -39.58 17.15
N ILE A 554 -17.20 -39.26 16.36
CA ILE A 554 -17.27 -38.30 15.25
C ILE A 554 -16.84 -39.05 13.98
N THR A 555 -17.78 -39.20 13.04
CA THR A 555 -17.61 -40.04 11.85
C THR A 555 -18.58 -39.65 10.74
N ASP A 556 -18.32 -40.08 9.52
CA ASP A 556 -19.29 -39.90 8.42
C ASP A 556 -20.51 -40.85 8.59
N PRO A 557 -21.68 -40.48 8.03
CA PRO A 557 -22.88 -41.31 8.06
C PRO A 557 -22.66 -42.71 7.47
N GLY A 558 -23.19 -43.74 8.14
CA GLY A 558 -23.20 -45.12 7.64
C GLY A 558 -21.92 -45.93 7.86
N THR A 559 -20.90 -45.31 8.46
CA THR A 559 -19.59 -45.93 8.73
C THR A 559 -19.64 -47.06 9.77
N SER A 560 -18.61 -47.90 9.78
CA SER A 560 -18.41 -48.94 10.81
C SER A 560 -18.33 -48.35 12.22
N LEU A 561 -17.70 -47.19 12.38
CA LEU A 561 -17.64 -46.48 13.66
C LEU A 561 -19.02 -45.99 14.15
N GLU A 562 -19.91 -45.55 13.24
CA GLU A 562 -21.28 -45.20 13.65
C GLU A 562 -22.02 -46.43 14.20
N LYS A 563 -21.86 -47.60 13.55
CA LYS A 563 -22.47 -48.86 13.99
C LYS A 563 -21.91 -49.28 15.35
N LEU A 564 -20.59 -49.28 15.50
CA LEU A 564 -19.90 -49.58 16.75
C LEU A 564 -20.39 -48.68 17.89
N ALA A 565 -20.49 -47.38 17.65
CA ALA A 565 -20.95 -46.41 18.65
C ALA A 565 -22.38 -46.69 19.12
N LYS A 566 -23.28 -47.09 18.21
CA LYS A 566 -24.66 -47.50 18.54
C LYS A 566 -24.68 -48.78 19.35
N GLU A 567 -23.94 -49.80 18.92
CA GLU A 567 -23.84 -51.10 19.60
C GLU A 567 -23.29 -50.97 21.03
N HIS A 568 -22.33 -50.07 21.24
CA HIS A 568 -21.68 -49.82 22.53
C HIS A 568 -22.38 -48.74 23.37
N GLY A 569 -23.50 -48.18 22.90
CA GLY A 569 -24.30 -47.19 23.63
C GLY A 569 -23.54 -45.90 23.94
N PHE A 570 -22.78 -45.38 22.97
CA PHE A 570 -22.04 -44.12 23.12
C PHE A 570 -22.99 -42.97 23.48
N ARG A 571 -22.53 -42.05 24.35
CA ARG A 571 -23.32 -40.90 24.78
C ARG A 571 -23.70 -39.99 23.62
N TRP A 572 -22.76 -39.77 22.71
CA TRP A 572 -22.92 -38.87 21.57
C TRP A 572 -22.39 -39.50 20.28
N ILE A 573 -23.10 -39.27 19.18
CA ILE A 573 -22.72 -39.70 17.84
C ILE A 573 -22.92 -38.50 16.90
N PHE A 574 -21.81 -37.90 16.48
CA PHE A 574 -21.80 -36.74 15.59
C PHE A 574 -21.55 -37.20 14.16
N ARG A 575 -22.50 -36.92 13.26
CA ARG A 575 -22.44 -37.29 11.84
C ARG A 575 -21.83 -36.14 11.05
N ASN A 576 -20.59 -36.31 10.62
CA ASN A 576 -19.86 -35.32 9.85
C ASN A 576 -20.33 -35.27 8.38
N PRO A 577 -20.39 -34.10 7.71
CA PRO A 577 -20.67 -34.04 6.29
C PRO A 577 -19.61 -34.81 5.45
N PRO A 578 -20.01 -35.80 4.64
CA PRO A 578 -19.06 -36.67 3.95
C PRO A 578 -18.28 -35.95 2.84
N ASP A 579 -18.81 -34.82 2.35
CA ASP A 579 -18.22 -34.01 1.29
C ASP A 579 -17.08 -33.08 1.77
N ILE A 580 -16.57 -33.29 2.99
CA ILE A 580 -15.48 -32.53 3.59
C ILE A 580 -14.25 -33.43 3.74
N GLY A 581 -13.14 -33.07 3.07
CA GLY A 581 -11.86 -33.77 3.26
C GLY A 581 -11.33 -33.61 4.68
N GLY A 582 -10.68 -34.64 5.24
CA GLY A 582 -10.25 -34.66 6.64
C GLY A 582 -9.42 -33.43 7.07
N ARG A 583 -8.49 -32.97 6.21
CA ARG A 583 -7.69 -31.75 6.46
C ARG A 583 -8.52 -30.45 6.51
N TYR A 584 -9.67 -30.42 5.85
CA TYR A 584 -10.59 -29.26 5.81
C TYR A 584 -11.72 -29.35 6.86
N SER A 585 -11.65 -30.31 7.79
CA SER A 585 -12.72 -30.58 8.77
C SER A 585 -12.67 -29.72 10.03
N ALA A 586 -11.76 -28.74 10.11
CA ALA A 586 -11.54 -27.91 11.29
C ALA A 586 -12.81 -27.19 11.79
N LEU A 587 -13.65 -26.71 10.88
CA LEU A 587 -14.91 -26.03 11.20
C LEU A 587 -16.13 -26.96 11.11
N SER A 588 -15.91 -28.28 11.17
CA SER A 588 -16.96 -29.30 11.30
C SER A 588 -17.00 -29.86 12.74
N TYR A 589 -17.82 -30.89 12.98
CA TYR A 589 -17.84 -31.61 14.25
C TYR A 589 -16.44 -32.05 14.73
N PHE A 590 -15.51 -32.39 13.83
CA PHE A 590 -14.15 -32.81 14.21
C PHE A 590 -13.38 -31.76 15.01
N GLY A 591 -13.50 -30.47 14.68
CA GLY A 591 -12.88 -29.39 15.46
C GLY A 591 -13.81 -28.82 16.52
N LEU A 592 -15.10 -28.68 16.21
CA LEU A 592 -16.06 -27.97 17.05
C LEU A 592 -16.47 -28.77 18.30
N VAL A 593 -16.58 -30.09 18.23
CA VAL A 593 -16.95 -30.92 19.40
C VAL A 593 -15.86 -30.86 20.47
N PRO A 594 -14.57 -31.15 20.19
CA PRO A 594 -13.52 -30.97 21.19
C PRO A 594 -13.41 -29.52 21.69
N GLY A 595 -13.55 -28.53 20.81
CA GLY A 595 -13.51 -27.11 21.16
C GLY A 595 -14.62 -26.70 22.14
N ALA A 596 -15.87 -27.07 21.86
CA ALA A 596 -17.01 -26.79 22.72
C ALA A 596 -16.86 -27.45 24.09
N LEU A 597 -16.36 -28.69 24.15
CA LEU A 597 -16.14 -29.41 25.41
C LEU A 597 -15.14 -28.69 26.32
N ILE A 598 -14.04 -28.15 25.80
CA ILE A 598 -13.07 -27.36 26.58
C ILE A 598 -13.52 -25.91 26.83
N GLY A 599 -14.71 -25.54 26.35
CA GLY A 599 -15.35 -24.25 26.58
C GLY A 599 -14.84 -23.12 25.68
N VAL A 600 -14.31 -23.44 24.49
CA VAL A 600 -14.10 -22.44 23.43
C VAL A 600 -15.47 -21.93 22.97
N ASN A 601 -15.58 -20.62 22.74
CA ASN A 601 -16.77 -20.02 22.15
C ASN A 601 -16.86 -20.36 20.65
N VAL A 602 -17.36 -21.57 20.35
CA VAL A 602 -17.44 -22.07 18.96
C VAL A 602 -18.44 -21.29 18.12
N GLU A 603 -19.44 -20.66 18.74
CA GLU A 603 -20.37 -19.77 18.05
C GLU A 603 -19.64 -18.55 17.48
N GLU A 604 -18.93 -17.81 18.34
CA GLU A 604 -18.13 -16.66 17.89
C GLU A 604 -17.08 -17.08 16.86
N MET A 605 -16.46 -18.26 17.02
CA MET A 605 -15.53 -18.80 16.03
C MET A 605 -16.20 -19.03 14.66
N LEU A 606 -17.42 -19.58 14.65
CA LEU A 606 -18.21 -19.79 13.43
C LEU A 606 -18.66 -18.47 12.82
N GLU A 607 -19.17 -17.51 13.60
CA GLU A 607 -19.54 -16.17 13.13
C GLU A 607 -18.35 -15.47 12.45
N ARG A 608 -17.15 -15.57 13.03
CA ARG A 608 -15.91 -15.03 12.42
C ARG A 608 -15.51 -15.77 11.15
N ALA A 609 -15.73 -17.08 11.09
CA ALA A 609 -15.49 -17.86 9.89
C ALA A 609 -16.46 -17.48 8.76
N VAL A 610 -17.74 -17.22 9.09
CA VAL A 610 -18.75 -16.73 8.15
C VAL A 610 -18.39 -15.33 7.63
N GLU A 611 -17.94 -14.42 8.50
CA GLU A 611 -17.43 -13.08 8.09
C GLU A 611 -16.31 -13.20 7.03
N MET A 612 -15.37 -14.12 7.23
CA MET A 612 -14.31 -14.40 6.26
C MET A 612 -14.83 -15.09 4.99
N ALA A 613 -15.77 -16.03 5.11
CA ALA A 613 -16.40 -16.69 3.97
C ALA A 613 -17.12 -15.68 3.07
N HIS A 614 -17.87 -14.73 3.65
CA HIS A 614 -18.52 -13.64 2.91
C HIS A 614 -17.51 -12.70 2.25
N SER A 615 -16.38 -12.42 2.91
CA SER A 615 -15.28 -11.66 2.31
C SER A 615 -14.66 -12.38 1.10
N CYS A 616 -14.78 -13.71 1.06
CA CYS A 616 -14.34 -14.58 -0.03
C CYS A 616 -15.46 -14.96 -1.01
N ALA A 617 -16.66 -14.38 -0.91
CA ALA A 617 -17.83 -14.78 -1.69
C ALA A 617 -17.64 -14.61 -3.21
N ASP A 618 -18.50 -15.28 -3.98
CA ASP A 618 -18.52 -15.24 -5.45
C ASP A 618 -18.71 -13.84 -6.04
N SER A 619 -19.45 -12.98 -5.34
CA SER A 619 -19.71 -11.59 -5.71
C SER A 619 -18.54 -10.64 -5.45
N VAL A 620 -17.49 -11.08 -4.74
CA VAL A 620 -16.35 -10.23 -4.42
C VAL A 620 -15.32 -10.30 -5.55
N PRO A 621 -14.92 -9.15 -6.14
CA PRO A 621 -13.87 -9.10 -7.17
C PRO A 621 -12.58 -9.77 -6.73
N ALA A 622 -11.86 -10.42 -7.66
CA ALA A 622 -10.67 -11.22 -7.37
C ALA A 622 -9.57 -10.44 -6.63
N ASP A 623 -9.40 -9.15 -6.92
CA ASP A 623 -8.43 -8.26 -6.26
C ASP A 623 -8.86 -7.81 -4.85
N LYS A 624 -10.13 -8.01 -4.49
CA LYS A 624 -10.70 -7.72 -3.16
C LYS A 624 -11.04 -8.98 -2.37
N ASN A 625 -11.00 -10.15 -3.00
CA ASN A 625 -11.30 -11.44 -2.39
C ASN A 625 -10.01 -12.02 -1.75
N PRO A 626 -9.91 -12.08 -0.41
CA PRO A 626 -8.66 -12.43 0.26
C PRO A 626 -8.23 -13.89 0.03
N GLY A 627 -9.19 -14.82 -0.15
CA GLY A 627 -8.91 -16.21 -0.47
C GLY A 627 -8.35 -16.37 -1.88
N VAL A 628 -8.97 -15.72 -2.87
CA VAL A 628 -8.50 -15.73 -4.26
C VAL A 628 -7.17 -14.99 -4.39
N TRP A 629 -7.01 -13.87 -3.69
CA TRP A 629 -5.76 -13.12 -3.63
C TRP A 629 -4.60 -13.97 -3.09
N LEU A 630 -4.80 -14.65 -1.94
CA LEU A 630 -3.76 -15.52 -1.37
C LEU A 630 -3.41 -16.66 -2.33
N GLY A 631 -4.41 -17.28 -2.97
CA GLY A 631 -4.21 -18.31 -3.99
C GLY A 631 -3.43 -17.80 -5.21
N ALA A 632 -3.74 -16.60 -5.69
CA ALA A 632 -3.05 -15.95 -6.81
C ALA A 632 -1.58 -15.68 -6.47
N VAL A 633 -1.30 -15.17 -5.28
CA VAL A 633 0.06 -14.94 -4.78
C VAL A 633 0.82 -16.26 -4.73
N MET A 634 0.29 -17.27 -4.02
CA MET A 634 0.97 -18.56 -3.85
C MET A 634 1.22 -19.24 -5.20
N GLY A 635 0.22 -19.26 -6.09
CA GLY A 635 0.33 -19.88 -7.41
C GLY A 635 1.35 -19.18 -8.31
N GLU A 636 1.29 -17.84 -8.42
CA GLU A 636 2.20 -17.08 -9.28
C GLU A 636 3.63 -17.05 -8.74
N LEU A 637 3.83 -17.07 -7.41
CA LEU A 637 5.15 -17.14 -6.84
C LEU A 637 5.77 -18.53 -7.02
N ALA A 638 4.97 -19.60 -6.95
CA ALA A 638 5.44 -20.95 -7.18
C ALA A 638 6.00 -21.15 -8.60
N THR A 639 5.34 -20.60 -9.63
CA THR A 639 5.83 -20.66 -11.03
C THR A 639 7.15 -19.90 -11.23
N ARG A 640 7.49 -19.00 -10.29
CA ARG A 640 8.73 -18.20 -10.27
C ARG A 640 9.80 -18.76 -9.32
N GLY A 641 9.64 -20.01 -8.88
CA GLY A 641 10.59 -20.69 -7.98
C GLY A 641 10.46 -20.32 -6.50
N ARG A 642 9.46 -19.50 -6.11
CA ARG A 642 9.14 -19.19 -4.71
C ARG A 642 8.02 -20.12 -4.23
N ASN A 643 8.37 -21.38 -4.00
CA ASN A 643 7.44 -22.47 -3.71
C ASN A 643 7.36 -22.86 -2.21
N LYS A 644 7.85 -22.01 -1.31
CA LYS A 644 7.78 -22.23 0.15
C LYS A 644 7.00 -21.10 0.81
N VAL A 645 6.00 -21.45 1.61
CA VAL A 645 5.26 -20.53 2.48
C VAL A 645 5.83 -20.64 3.89
N THR A 646 6.18 -19.52 4.50
CA THR A 646 6.62 -19.47 5.91
C THR A 646 5.57 -18.71 6.72
N LEU A 647 5.03 -19.37 7.75
CA LEU A 647 4.04 -18.78 8.64
C LEU A 647 4.72 -18.34 9.94
N ILE A 648 4.67 -17.04 10.22
CA ILE A 648 5.17 -16.47 11.48
C ILE A 648 3.95 -16.09 12.32
N ALA A 649 3.69 -16.87 13.36
CA ALA A 649 2.55 -16.69 14.25
C ALA A 649 3.00 -16.10 15.59
N SER A 650 2.13 -15.31 16.24
CA SER A 650 2.40 -14.85 17.60
C SER A 650 2.44 -16.05 18.56
N PRO A 651 3.17 -15.98 19.70
CA PRO A 651 3.34 -17.13 20.60
C PRO A 651 2.04 -17.81 21.04
N LYS A 652 0.95 -17.05 21.17
CA LYS A 652 -0.37 -17.57 21.60
C LYS A 652 -1.06 -18.47 20.57
N VAL A 653 -0.67 -18.39 19.29
CA VAL A 653 -1.24 -19.16 18.18
C VAL A 653 -0.15 -19.92 17.42
N ALA A 654 0.99 -20.20 18.05
CA ALA A 654 2.14 -20.82 17.40
C ALA A 654 1.81 -22.18 16.76
N THR A 655 0.90 -22.95 17.37
CA THR A 655 0.47 -24.27 16.87
C THR A 655 -0.40 -24.19 15.62
N PHE A 656 -0.92 -23.01 15.25
CA PHE A 656 -1.70 -22.83 14.03
C PHE A 656 -0.94 -23.28 12.77
N GLY A 657 0.38 -23.05 12.74
CA GLY A 657 1.23 -23.47 11.63
C GLY A 657 1.22 -24.98 11.39
N TYR A 658 1.15 -25.80 12.43
CA TYR A 658 1.10 -27.26 12.31
C TYR A 658 -0.20 -27.74 11.66
N TRP A 659 -1.31 -27.05 11.91
CA TRP A 659 -2.56 -27.36 11.23
C TRP A 659 -2.51 -26.89 9.78
N VAL A 660 -2.07 -25.67 9.51
CA VAL A 660 -2.07 -25.11 8.15
C VAL A 660 -1.10 -25.83 7.21
N GLU A 661 0.04 -26.34 7.71
CA GLU A 661 1.02 -27.06 6.89
C GLU A 661 0.42 -28.26 6.13
N GLN A 662 -0.65 -28.86 6.64
CA GLN A 662 -1.29 -30.02 6.01
C GLN A 662 -2.25 -29.66 4.85
N LEU A 663 -2.60 -28.37 4.70
CA LEU A 663 -3.55 -27.85 3.72
C LEU A 663 -2.88 -27.61 2.37
#